data_AF-A0A9N9VT14-F1
#
_entry.id   AF-A0A9N9VT14-F1
#
_cell.length_a   1.000
_cell.length_b   1.000
_cell.length_c   1.000
_cell.angle_alpha   90.00
_cell.angle_beta   90.00
_cell.angle_gamma   90.00
#
_symmetry.space_group_name_H-M   'P 1'
#
loop_
_entity.id
_entity.type
_entity.pdbx_description
1 polymer ?
#
loop_
_entity_poly.entity_id
_entity_poly.type
_entity_poly.pdbx_seq_one_letter_code
_entity_poly.pdbx_strand_id
1 'polypeptide(L)'
;MAPTGDLKGTNYEGQEEVSNQAQSSCDLQQPQPDNFHTAPPDNTYILSGQTSLSEPPSYSVRESILPLNIVIQVVGSRGDVQPFVALGRALQLFGHRVRIATHAQFQEFVRSSSLEFFDIGGDPADLMAFMVETPSMIPTLKQLRAGIVQRKRAMYKEMLSGFWKSCIDADSQSNIPFVADAIIANPPSFAHVHCAQALGIPLHLMFTMPWTSTKEFAHPLANITAADLDSRKANYASYAAIELLTWQGLGDLVNDWRVSSLGLEPVPGMEGHRLAEALEIPFTYCWSPSLVPKPSDWGSHINVGGFFFRDETTYSPPLELETFLNNGPPPIYVGFGSIVASGSEGLLTTVLNAARAVGTRVVISQGWSNLGGENAPDVFFIGDCPHEWLFPRVAAVVHHGGAGTTACGLRYGKPTTIIPFFGDQPFWGNVVAKAGAGPEPIPYRFLTSQNLKQALEYCLTSGAVEAARRIADSIIHEDGVTAAVQAFHTNLPLAKMRCDFRPKLTASLCYRKGKREVKMCKQAAAVLAKEQCLPVKHLDLYRTAPITIDSLRWDPITALSAASLSTIFRIVGDTADIVIRPFKIHKSKTEEVTEELAPKRHSIAPSFAMLPLPEFPESEQLAEAIARVPNTNLPLGSQRQAASAVLSDFGKLAGNATKGILIDIPLALTEGLRAVPRLYGTPVRKHDPVDNFQSGLVVAGKTFCEGMAGGVSDIFVHTYHGKKVEGAAGATKGLGKGVASFVTKTTSATLGLFSYPAQGLYRSAWAATHVEPRKMMIMAKLTEGDWLVSEEPQWSTDRDAILQDFNGLRGQRTP
;
A
#
# COMPACT_ATOMS: atom_id res chain seq x y z
N MET A 1 -28.26 -60.60 -6.82
CA MET A 1 -27.73 -61.86 -6.26
C MET A 1 -26.28 -61.98 -6.69
N ALA A 2 -25.37 -61.89 -5.72
CA ALA A 2 -23.99 -62.37 -5.81
C ALA A 2 -23.99 -63.92 -6.02
N PRO A 3 -22.87 -64.66 -6.22
CA PRO A 3 -21.51 -64.26 -5.82
C PRO A 3 -20.28 -64.80 -6.63
N THR A 4 -19.15 -64.11 -6.44
CA THR A 4 -17.76 -64.58 -6.11
C THR A 4 -17.05 -65.70 -6.86
N GLY A 5 -15.75 -65.50 -7.13
CA GLY A 5 -14.77 -66.61 -7.23
C GLY A 5 -13.39 -66.32 -7.84
N ASP A 6 -12.56 -65.61 -7.09
CA ASP A 6 -11.08 -65.43 -7.09
C ASP A 6 -10.09 -66.36 -7.87
N LEU A 7 -9.13 -65.67 -8.53
CA LEU A 7 -7.64 -65.67 -8.38
C LEU A 7 -6.67 -66.72 -9.00
N LYS A 8 -5.60 -66.12 -9.57
CA LYS A 8 -4.20 -66.57 -9.85
C LYS A 8 -3.98 -67.42 -11.11
N GLY A 9 -2.98 -67.18 -11.96
CA GLY A 9 -1.86 -66.23 -12.00
C GLY A 9 -0.89 -66.70 -13.11
N THR A 10 -0.33 -65.79 -13.91
CA THR A 10 0.48 -66.11 -15.09
C THR A 10 1.88 -65.49 -15.04
N ASN A 11 2.87 -66.32 -15.42
CA ASN A 11 4.02 -66.09 -16.33
C ASN A 11 5.04 -64.98 -15.99
N TYR A 12 6.32 -65.33 -15.81
CA TYR A 12 7.37 -65.51 -16.84
C TYR A 12 7.72 -64.23 -17.60
N GLU A 13 8.93 -63.72 -17.40
CA GLU A 13 9.88 -63.32 -18.47
C GLU A 13 11.23 -62.91 -17.86
N GLY A 14 12.32 -63.16 -18.61
CA GLY A 14 13.69 -62.86 -18.22
C GLY A 14 14.54 -62.40 -19.40
N GLN A 15 15.73 -61.89 -19.03
CA GLN A 15 16.91 -61.45 -19.82
C GLN A 15 16.79 -60.05 -20.46
N GLU A 16 17.43 -58.97 -19.98
CA GLU A 16 18.85 -58.63 -19.67
C GLU A 16 19.80 -58.51 -20.88
N GLU A 17 20.04 -57.25 -21.27
CA GLU A 17 21.20 -56.72 -22.02
C GLU A 17 21.95 -55.72 -21.11
N VAL A 18 23.29 -55.79 -21.06
CA VAL A 18 24.14 -54.69 -20.59
C VAL A 18 25.34 -54.54 -21.54
N SER A 19 25.54 -53.32 -22.03
CA SER A 19 26.72 -52.86 -22.76
C SER A 19 27.45 -51.79 -21.94
N ASN A 20 28.79 -51.79 -21.97
CA ASN A 20 29.60 -50.67 -21.48
C ASN A 20 30.96 -50.62 -22.22
N GLN A 21 31.25 -49.46 -22.83
CA GLN A 21 32.52 -48.99 -23.42
C GLN A 21 32.54 -47.46 -23.19
N ALA A 22 33.62 -46.71 -22.99
CA ALA A 22 35.05 -46.94 -22.82
C ALA A 22 35.67 -45.66 -22.16
N GLN A 23 36.88 -45.78 -21.59
CA GLN A 23 37.68 -44.75 -20.90
C GLN A 23 38.69 -44.02 -21.82
N SER A 24 39.33 -42.97 -21.24
CA SER A 24 40.75 -42.50 -21.40
C SER A 24 40.86 -41.07 -21.98
N SER A 25 41.78 -40.16 -21.65
CA SER A 25 42.71 -39.87 -20.53
C SER A 25 43.50 -38.58 -20.89
N CYS A 26 43.86 -37.76 -19.89
CA CYS A 26 45.02 -36.86 -19.74
C CYS A 26 45.44 -35.80 -20.79
N ASP A 27 45.59 -34.58 -20.25
CA ASP A 27 46.76 -33.68 -20.26
C ASP A 27 47.05 -32.60 -21.34
N LEU A 28 47.48 -31.44 -20.79
CA LEU A 28 48.43 -30.42 -21.27
C LEU A 28 47.97 -29.22 -22.14
N GLN A 29 48.01 -28.04 -21.47
CA GLN A 29 48.76 -26.81 -21.80
C GLN A 29 48.37 -25.83 -22.93
N GLN A 30 48.32 -24.54 -22.49
CA GLN A 30 48.77 -23.29 -23.17
C GLN A 30 47.82 -22.61 -24.21
N PRO A 31 48.08 -21.34 -24.61
CA PRO A 31 48.03 -20.07 -23.85
C PRO A 31 47.25 -18.95 -24.61
N GLN A 32 47.22 -17.72 -24.07
CA GLN A 32 46.67 -16.51 -24.72
C GLN A 32 47.39 -16.10 -26.03
N PRO A 33 46.80 -15.18 -26.82
CA PRO A 33 47.47 -13.88 -26.95
C PRO A 33 46.57 -12.62 -27.05
N ASP A 34 47.28 -11.49 -26.95
CA ASP A 34 46.91 -10.08 -26.82
C ASP A 34 46.23 -9.36 -28.02
N ASN A 35 45.56 -8.24 -27.68
CA ASN A 35 45.43 -6.92 -28.32
C ASN A 35 45.53 -6.74 -29.85
N PHE A 36 44.62 -5.96 -30.45
CA PHE A 36 44.89 -4.61 -31.02
C PHE A 36 43.72 -4.03 -31.87
N HIS A 37 43.31 -2.82 -31.50
CA HIS A 37 42.86 -1.64 -32.29
C HIS A 37 41.88 -1.66 -33.49
N THR A 38 40.98 -0.66 -33.41
CA THR A 38 40.43 0.26 -34.44
C THR A 38 39.21 -0.14 -35.30
N ALA A 39 38.12 0.61 -35.10
CA ALA A 39 36.99 0.79 -36.02
C ALA A 39 37.38 1.71 -37.21
N PRO A 40 36.70 1.67 -38.38
CA PRO A 40 35.48 2.47 -38.63
C PRO A 40 34.53 1.83 -39.71
N PRO A 41 33.59 2.56 -40.37
CA PRO A 41 32.32 3.08 -39.87
C PRO A 41 31.07 2.59 -40.67
N ASP A 42 29.90 2.96 -40.12
CA ASP A 42 28.61 3.21 -40.77
C ASP A 42 27.68 2.11 -41.31
N ASN A 43 26.43 2.29 -40.87
CA ASN A 43 25.14 1.96 -41.48
C ASN A 43 24.61 0.53 -41.43
N THR A 44 24.03 0.18 -40.29
CA THR A 44 22.81 -0.63 -40.24
C THR A 44 21.84 -0.07 -39.20
N TYR A 45 20.65 0.31 -39.65
CA TYR A 45 19.49 0.53 -38.80
C TYR A 45 19.17 -0.79 -38.08
N ILE A 46 19.49 -0.89 -36.78
CA ILE A 46 19.14 -2.04 -35.94
C ILE A 46 17.91 -1.70 -35.10
N LEU A 47 16.91 -2.57 -35.24
CA LEU A 47 15.70 -2.71 -34.42
C LEU A 47 16.03 -2.67 -32.91
N SER A 48 15.91 -1.51 -32.28
CA SER A 48 15.98 -1.38 -30.82
C SER A 48 14.62 -1.73 -30.21
N GLY A 49 14.46 -2.98 -29.82
CA GLY A 49 13.26 -3.47 -29.14
C GLY A 49 13.46 -4.84 -28.48
N GLN A 50 14.67 -5.16 -28.03
CA GLN A 50 14.88 -6.28 -27.10
C GLN A 50 14.97 -5.70 -25.70
N THR A 51 13.88 -5.83 -24.94
CA THR A 51 13.88 -5.72 -23.49
C THR A 51 14.82 -6.81 -22.96
N SER A 52 16.00 -6.41 -22.46
CA SER A 52 16.89 -7.32 -21.74
C SER A 52 16.19 -7.77 -20.46
N LEU A 53 15.95 -9.07 -20.32
CA LEU A 53 15.42 -9.66 -19.09
C LEU A 53 16.43 -9.43 -17.95
N SER A 54 15.96 -8.93 -16.81
CA SER A 54 16.81 -8.70 -15.64
C SER A 54 17.15 -10.02 -14.93
N GLU A 55 18.34 -10.15 -14.36
CA GLU A 55 18.71 -11.32 -13.56
C GLU A 55 17.85 -11.44 -12.27
N PRO A 56 17.50 -12.67 -11.85
CA PRO A 56 16.69 -12.90 -10.66
C PRO A 56 17.46 -12.56 -9.37
N PRO A 57 16.77 -12.10 -8.30
CA PRO A 57 17.40 -11.77 -7.02
C PRO A 57 17.91 -13.02 -6.28
N SER A 58 19.02 -12.89 -5.54
CA SER A 58 19.57 -13.98 -4.71
C SER A 58 18.88 -14.07 -3.35
N TYR A 59 18.50 -15.27 -2.90
CA TYR A 59 17.82 -15.50 -1.62
C TYR A 59 18.74 -16.16 -0.58
N SER A 60 18.89 -15.57 0.63
CA SER A 60 19.73 -16.11 1.73
C SER A 60 18.93 -16.82 2.84
N VAL A 61 19.66 -17.67 3.60
CA VAL A 61 19.20 -18.69 4.57
C VAL A 61 18.51 -18.13 5.83
N ARG A 62 17.59 -18.95 6.38
CA ARG A 62 16.75 -18.80 7.58
C ARG A 62 17.51 -18.32 8.84
N GLU A 63 17.39 -17.04 9.17
CA GLU A 63 17.60 -16.55 10.54
C GLU A 63 16.30 -16.61 11.36
N SER A 64 16.39 -17.02 12.62
CA SER A 64 15.26 -16.99 13.56
C SER A 64 14.91 -15.54 13.87
N ILE A 65 13.74 -15.09 13.40
CA ILE A 65 13.18 -13.76 13.69
C ILE A 65 12.27 -13.80 14.93
N LEU A 66 11.86 -12.63 15.43
CA LEU A 66 10.87 -12.52 16.52
C LEU A 66 9.53 -13.14 16.07
N PRO A 67 8.90 -14.03 16.86
CA PRO A 67 7.57 -14.52 16.57
C PRO A 67 6.56 -13.37 16.66
N LEU A 68 5.64 -13.33 15.70
CA LEU A 68 4.64 -12.26 15.55
C LEU A 68 3.28 -12.87 15.30
N ASN A 69 2.26 -12.23 15.83
CA ASN A 69 0.90 -12.40 15.32
C ASN A 69 0.72 -11.51 14.09
N ILE A 70 0.55 -12.12 12.92
CA ILE A 70 0.37 -11.41 11.65
C ILE A 70 -1.06 -11.61 11.18
N VAL A 71 -1.78 -10.51 11.00
CA VAL A 71 -3.07 -10.53 10.29
C VAL A 71 -2.84 -10.15 8.84
N ILE A 72 -3.35 -10.97 7.92
CA ILE A 72 -3.32 -10.74 6.48
C ILE A 72 -4.73 -10.37 6.03
N GLN A 73 -4.95 -9.12 5.65
CA GLN A 73 -6.24 -8.56 5.25
C GLN A 73 -6.39 -8.60 3.72
N VAL A 74 -7.32 -9.40 3.22
CA VAL A 74 -7.47 -9.61 1.77
C VAL A 74 -8.94 -9.49 1.35
N VAL A 75 -9.20 -8.56 0.43
CA VAL A 75 -10.47 -8.47 -0.30
C VAL A 75 -10.27 -8.98 -1.72
N GLY A 76 -11.16 -9.83 -2.20
CA GLY A 76 -11.15 -10.25 -3.59
C GLY A 76 -11.69 -11.64 -3.83
N SER A 77 -11.34 -12.18 -5.00
CA SER A 77 -11.70 -13.51 -5.46
C SER A 77 -10.72 -14.57 -4.93
N ARG A 78 -10.91 -15.84 -5.33
CA ARG A 78 -9.95 -16.92 -5.05
C ARG A 78 -8.54 -16.58 -5.56
N GLY A 79 -8.44 -15.87 -6.68
CA GLY A 79 -7.16 -15.43 -7.25
C GLY A 79 -6.42 -14.41 -6.40
N ASP A 80 -7.13 -13.66 -5.55
CA ASP A 80 -6.54 -12.72 -4.61
C ASP A 80 -6.16 -13.42 -3.30
N VAL A 81 -7.01 -14.32 -2.78
CA VAL A 81 -6.79 -15.00 -1.50
C VAL A 81 -5.70 -16.08 -1.57
N GLN A 82 -5.64 -16.85 -2.65
CA GLN A 82 -4.71 -17.98 -2.78
C GLN A 82 -3.22 -17.58 -2.64
N PRO A 83 -2.72 -16.50 -3.27
CA PRO A 83 -1.37 -15.98 -3.02
C PRO A 83 -1.06 -15.77 -1.53
N PHE A 84 -2.00 -15.22 -0.77
CA PHE A 84 -1.80 -14.93 0.64
C PHE A 84 -1.87 -16.15 1.54
N VAL A 85 -2.53 -17.23 1.11
CA VAL A 85 -2.44 -18.55 1.76
C VAL A 85 -1.02 -19.11 1.62
N ALA A 86 -0.42 -19.04 0.43
CA ALA A 86 0.97 -19.46 0.23
C ALA A 86 1.94 -18.63 1.10
N LEU A 87 1.77 -17.30 1.11
CA LEU A 87 2.54 -16.40 1.97
C LEU A 87 2.37 -16.73 3.46
N GLY A 88 1.13 -16.96 3.91
CA GLY A 88 0.85 -17.27 5.31
C GLY A 88 1.56 -18.54 5.79
N ARG A 89 1.56 -19.60 4.98
CA ARG A 89 2.30 -20.84 5.28
C ARG A 89 3.81 -20.60 5.33
N ALA A 90 4.34 -19.80 4.41
CA ALA A 90 5.77 -19.46 4.44
C ALA A 90 6.15 -18.66 5.69
N LEU A 91 5.31 -17.72 6.13
CA LEU A 91 5.51 -16.97 7.38
C LEU A 91 5.47 -17.87 8.62
N GLN A 92 4.63 -18.91 8.65
CA GLN A 92 4.61 -19.88 9.76
C GLN A 92 5.94 -20.61 9.93
N LEU A 93 6.72 -20.83 8.85
CA LEU A 93 8.05 -21.44 8.93
C LEU A 93 9.06 -20.59 9.73
N PHE A 94 8.78 -19.30 9.92
CA PHE A 94 9.57 -18.38 10.74
C PHE A 94 9.02 -18.22 12.17
N GLY A 95 8.04 -19.05 12.57
CA GLY A 95 7.45 -19.02 13.91
C GLY A 95 6.35 -17.97 14.09
N HIS A 96 5.85 -17.36 13.01
CA HIS A 96 4.72 -16.44 13.09
C HIS A 96 3.40 -17.18 13.23
N ARG A 97 2.49 -16.60 14.02
CA ARG A 97 1.08 -16.99 14.09
C ARG A 97 0.30 -16.16 13.08
N VAL A 98 -0.27 -16.81 12.07
CA VAL A 98 -0.85 -16.11 10.92
C VAL A 98 -2.35 -16.31 10.86
N ARG A 99 -3.07 -15.20 10.71
CA ARG A 99 -4.52 -15.12 10.51
C ARG A 99 -4.83 -14.46 9.18
N ILE A 100 -5.64 -15.09 8.34
CA ILE A 100 -6.18 -14.48 7.12
C ILE A 100 -7.58 -13.93 7.43
N ALA A 101 -7.75 -12.64 7.20
CA ALA A 101 -9.02 -11.93 7.29
C ALA A 101 -9.56 -11.69 5.87
N THR A 102 -10.60 -12.45 5.50
CA THR A 102 -11.24 -12.38 4.18
C THR A 102 -12.70 -12.85 4.28
N HIS A 103 -13.39 -12.99 3.15
CA HIS A 103 -14.81 -13.33 3.10
C HIS A 103 -15.11 -14.76 3.59
N ALA A 104 -16.25 -14.95 4.25
CA ALA A 104 -16.75 -16.23 4.79
C ALA A 104 -16.58 -17.44 3.86
N GLN A 105 -16.82 -17.26 2.55
CA GLN A 105 -16.74 -18.36 1.57
C GLN A 105 -15.35 -19.00 1.45
N PHE A 106 -14.28 -18.32 1.88
CA PHE A 106 -12.92 -18.84 1.84
C PHE A 106 -12.48 -19.48 3.16
N GLN A 107 -13.36 -19.57 4.16
CA GLN A 107 -13.05 -20.13 5.47
C GLN A 107 -12.43 -21.52 5.40
N GLU A 108 -13.06 -22.44 4.67
CA GLU A 108 -12.58 -23.82 4.54
C GLU A 108 -11.23 -23.88 3.81
N PHE A 109 -11.06 -23.06 2.77
CA PHE A 109 -9.82 -22.98 2.01
C PHE A 109 -8.64 -22.49 2.88
N VAL A 110 -8.87 -21.49 3.73
CA VAL A 110 -7.85 -20.98 4.66
C VAL A 110 -7.55 -22.01 5.75
N ARG A 111 -8.57 -22.55 6.41
CA ARG A 111 -8.38 -23.48 7.54
C ARG A 111 -7.75 -24.81 7.12
N SER A 112 -8.10 -25.35 5.95
CA SER A 112 -7.47 -26.56 5.40
C SER A 112 -5.97 -26.38 5.11
N SER A 113 -5.51 -25.13 5.03
CA SER A 113 -4.08 -24.77 4.89
C SER A 113 -3.38 -24.53 6.24
N SER A 114 -4.03 -24.89 7.36
CA SER A 114 -3.52 -24.73 8.74
C SER A 114 -3.27 -23.27 9.15
N LEU A 115 -4.03 -22.34 8.58
CA LEU A 115 -4.01 -20.92 8.93
C LEU A 115 -5.26 -20.55 9.73
N GLU A 116 -5.14 -19.54 10.61
CA GLU A 116 -6.33 -18.96 11.25
C GLU A 116 -7.16 -18.16 10.26
N PHE A 117 -8.47 -18.14 10.46
CA PHE A 117 -9.41 -17.44 9.60
C PHE A 117 -10.25 -16.44 10.40
N PHE A 118 -10.50 -15.27 9.82
CA PHE A 118 -11.47 -14.30 10.33
C PHE A 118 -12.37 -13.79 9.22
N ASP A 119 -13.69 -13.85 9.45
CA ASP A 119 -14.67 -13.32 8.50
C ASP A 119 -14.77 -11.81 8.61
N ILE A 120 -14.52 -11.12 7.51
CA ILE A 120 -14.62 -9.66 7.43
C ILE A 120 -16.03 -9.19 7.05
N GLY A 121 -16.93 -10.12 6.69
CA GLY A 121 -18.22 -9.80 6.10
C GLY A 121 -18.13 -9.40 4.63
N GLY A 122 -19.26 -8.96 4.08
CA GLY A 122 -19.40 -8.67 2.65
C GLY A 122 -19.30 -9.89 1.74
N ASP A 123 -19.95 -9.80 0.58
CA ASP A 123 -19.97 -10.86 -0.41
C ASP A 123 -19.05 -10.52 -1.60
N PRO A 124 -18.00 -11.33 -1.87
CA PRO A 124 -17.10 -11.12 -3.00
C PRO A 124 -17.80 -11.26 -4.36
N ALA A 125 -18.84 -12.08 -4.48
CA ALA A 125 -19.63 -12.18 -5.71
C ALA A 125 -20.35 -10.86 -5.99
N ASP A 126 -20.94 -10.25 -4.95
CA ASP A 126 -21.54 -8.92 -5.04
C ASP A 126 -20.51 -7.85 -5.43
N LEU A 127 -19.30 -7.89 -4.85
CA LEU A 127 -18.19 -6.99 -5.21
C LEU A 127 -17.78 -7.12 -6.67
N MET A 128 -17.61 -8.35 -7.16
CA MET A 128 -17.22 -8.62 -8.56
C MET A 128 -18.33 -8.23 -9.54
N ALA A 129 -19.60 -8.57 -9.25
CA ALA A 129 -20.74 -8.19 -10.07
C ALA A 129 -20.80 -6.67 -10.26
N PHE A 130 -20.54 -5.89 -9.21
CA PHE A 130 -20.50 -4.43 -9.32
C PHE A 130 -19.38 -3.93 -10.25
N MET A 131 -18.18 -4.51 -10.19
CA MET A 131 -17.08 -4.12 -11.06
C MET A 131 -17.35 -4.47 -12.54
N VAL A 132 -18.02 -5.59 -12.79
CA VAL A 132 -18.49 -5.98 -14.14
C VAL A 132 -19.54 -4.98 -14.66
N GLU A 133 -20.52 -4.64 -13.83
CA GLU A 133 -21.61 -3.74 -14.21
C GLU A 133 -21.23 -2.26 -14.21
N THR A 134 -20.12 -1.89 -13.55
CA THR A 134 -19.63 -0.51 -13.41
C THR A 134 -18.12 -0.41 -13.72
N PRO A 135 -17.67 -0.69 -14.96
CA PRO A 135 -16.25 -0.75 -15.29
C PRO A 135 -15.50 0.58 -15.11
N SER A 136 -16.21 1.71 -15.12
CA SER A 136 -15.66 3.06 -14.95
C SER A 136 -15.68 3.56 -13.51
N MET A 137 -16.08 2.73 -12.53
CA MET A 137 -16.35 3.11 -11.13
C MET A 137 -17.44 4.18 -10.94
N ILE A 138 -18.10 4.63 -12.01
CA ILE A 138 -19.19 5.61 -11.98
C ILE A 138 -20.51 4.87 -12.25
N PRO A 139 -21.39 4.72 -11.25
CA PRO A 139 -22.67 4.03 -11.43
C PRO A 139 -23.59 4.76 -12.41
N THR A 140 -24.34 4.00 -13.20
CA THR A 140 -25.40 4.53 -14.08
C THR A 140 -26.61 5.02 -13.27
N LEU A 141 -27.40 5.92 -13.86
CA LEU A 141 -28.63 6.43 -13.22
C LEU A 141 -29.61 5.31 -12.81
N LYS A 142 -29.66 4.21 -13.59
CA LYS A 142 -30.48 3.04 -13.31
C LYS A 142 -30.00 2.29 -12.05
N GLN A 143 -28.68 2.12 -11.92
CA GLN A 143 -28.07 1.50 -10.74
C GLN A 143 -28.23 2.36 -9.48
N LEU A 144 -28.10 3.69 -9.61
CA LEU A 144 -28.37 4.64 -8.52
C LEU A 144 -29.81 4.51 -8.00
N ARG A 145 -30.80 4.46 -8.91
CA ARG A 145 -32.22 4.27 -8.54
C ARG A 145 -32.50 2.91 -7.88
N ALA A 146 -31.69 1.89 -8.16
CA ALA A 146 -31.79 0.57 -7.53
C ALA A 146 -31.15 0.50 -6.12
N GLY A 147 -30.64 1.63 -5.60
CA GLY A 147 -30.07 1.68 -4.25
C GLY A 147 -28.69 1.01 -4.11
N ILE A 148 -27.98 0.81 -5.23
CA ILE A 148 -26.68 0.10 -5.23
C ILE A 148 -25.66 0.77 -4.31
N VAL A 149 -25.67 2.10 -4.26
CA VAL A 149 -24.73 2.90 -3.46
C VAL A 149 -24.93 2.65 -1.98
N GLN A 150 -26.18 2.65 -1.49
CA GLN A 150 -26.49 2.41 -0.09
C GLN A 150 -26.10 1.01 0.34
N ARG A 151 -26.43 -0.02 -0.48
CA ARG A 151 -26.04 -1.41 -0.21
C ARG A 151 -24.53 -1.56 -0.13
N LYS A 152 -23.79 -0.97 -1.08
CA LYS A 152 -22.32 -1.03 -1.09
C LYS A 152 -21.70 -0.30 0.08
N ARG A 153 -22.21 0.88 0.44
CA ARG A 153 -21.76 1.62 1.62
C ARG A 153 -21.97 0.84 2.92
N ALA A 154 -23.10 0.13 3.05
CA ALA A 154 -23.35 -0.75 4.19
C ALA A 154 -22.35 -1.92 4.26
N MET A 155 -22.11 -2.57 3.12
CA MET A 155 -21.12 -3.65 3.00
C MET A 155 -19.71 -3.16 3.34
N TYR A 156 -19.27 -2.00 2.84
CA TYR A 156 -17.98 -1.43 3.22
C TYR A 156 -17.89 -1.11 4.71
N LYS A 157 -18.97 -0.61 5.33
CA LYS A 157 -19.01 -0.36 6.77
C LYS A 157 -18.86 -1.66 7.59
N GLU A 158 -19.50 -2.74 7.13
CA GLU A 158 -19.33 -4.07 7.70
C GLU A 158 -17.87 -4.52 7.57
N MET A 159 -17.28 -4.43 6.38
CA MET A 159 -15.90 -4.82 6.11
C MET A 159 -14.88 -4.03 6.94
N LEU A 160 -15.04 -2.70 7.08
CA LEU A 160 -14.18 -1.89 7.95
C LEU A 160 -14.21 -2.38 9.40
N SER A 161 -15.41 -2.71 9.90
CA SER A 161 -15.58 -3.31 11.23
C SER A 161 -14.93 -4.70 11.32
N GLY A 162 -15.15 -5.57 10.34
CA GLY A 162 -14.54 -6.90 10.26
C GLY A 162 -13.02 -6.85 10.23
N PHE A 163 -12.42 -5.93 9.46
CA PHE A 163 -10.98 -5.73 9.45
C PHE A 163 -10.43 -5.24 10.78
N TRP A 164 -11.12 -4.33 11.47
CA TRP A 164 -10.72 -3.93 12.82
C TRP A 164 -10.71 -5.12 13.78
N LYS A 165 -11.83 -5.84 13.83
CA LYS A 165 -12.01 -6.99 14.72
C LYS A 165 -11.02 -8.10 14.43
N SER A 166 -10.68 -8.36 13.17
CA SER A 166 -9.66 -9.36 12.84
C SER A 166 -8.29 -9.10 13.48
N CYS A 167 -8.00 -7.84 13.83
CA CYS A 167 -6.77 -7.44 14.49
C CYS A 167 -6.75 -7.64 16.01
N ILE A 168 -7.91 -7.72 16.68
CA ILE A 168 -8.00 -7.68 18.16
C ILE A 168 -8.95 -8.69 18.80
N ASP A 169 -9.92 -9.23 18.04
CA ASP A 169 -10.92 -10.16 18.54
C ASP A 169 -10.41 -11.60 18.46
N ALA A 170 -10.91 -12.45 19.34
CA ALA A 170 -10.66 -13.88 19.30
C ALA A 170 -11.22 -14.54 18.03
N ASP A 171 -10.70 -15.73 17.70
CA ASP A 171 -11.33 -16.56 16.67
C ASP A 171 -12.77 -16.92 17.10
N SER A 172 -13.73 -16.73 16.21
CA SER A 172 -15.16 -16.90 16.54
C SER A 172 -15.57 -18.36 16.81
N GLN A 173 -14.76 -19.34 16.39
CA GLN A 173 -15.05 -20.77 16.59
C GLN A 173 -14.28 -21.33 17.78
N SER A 174 -12.97 -21.07 17.85
CA SER A 174 -12.12 -21.61 18.91
C SER A 174 -12.08 -20.74 20.16
N ASN A 175 -12.55 -19.50 20.09
CA ASN A 175 -12.41 -18.47 21.13
C ASN A 175 -10.96 -18.20 21.54
N ILE A 176 -9.97 -18.62 20.74
CA ILE A 176 -8.57 -18.36 21.01
C ILE A 176 -8.31 -16.85 20.77
N PRO A 177 -7.83 -16.11 21.78
CA PRO A 177 -7.52 -14.69 21.64
C PRO A 177 -6.46 -14.44 20.58
N PHE A 178 -6.49 -13.27 19.94
CA PHE A 178 -5.49 -12.87 18.98
C PHE A 178 -5.39 -11.35 18.93
N VAL A 179 -4.19 -10.81 19.06
CA VAL A 179 -3.92 -9.39 18.80
C VAL A 179 -2.75 -9.26 17.84
N ALA A 180 -2.96 -8.53 16.75
CA ALA A 180 -1.94 -8.33 15.73
C ALA A 180 -0.70 -7.56 16.26
N ASP A 181 0.47 -8.02 15.85
CA ASP A 181 1.77 -7.37 16.03
C ASP A 181 2.32 -6.80 14.71
N ALA A 182 1.74 -7.20 13.57
CA ALA A 182 1.94 -6.63 12.24
C ALA A 182 0.74 -6.91 11.33
N ILE A 183 0.57 -6.10 10.28
CA ILE A 183 -0.48 -6.24 9.26
C ILE A 183 0.17 -6.41 7.88
N ILE A 184 -0.29 -7.40 7.12
CA ILE A 184 -0.11 -7.47 5.67
C ILE A 184 -1.48 -7.26 5.05
N ALA A 185 -1.59 -6.47 3.98
CA ALA A 185 -2.89 -6.24 3.36
C ALA A 185 -2.80 -6.02 1.86
N ASN A 186 -3.89 -6.30 1.13
CA ASN A 186 -4.06 -5.74 -0.20
C ASN A 186 -4.81 -4.38 -0.15
N PRO A 187 -4.53 -3.46 -1.09
CA PRO A 187 -5.12 -2.12 -1.07
C PRO A 187 -6.66 -2.07 -1.04
N PRO A 188 -7.41 -2.97 -1.72
CA PRO A 188 -8.88 -2.95 -1.68
C PRO A 188 -9.50 -3.17 -0.29
N SER A 189 -8.73 -3.51 0.75
CA SER A 189 -9.22 -3.57 2.13
C SER A 189 -9.56 -2.19 2.72
N PHE A 190 -8.86 -1.12 2.30
CA PHE A 190 -8.97 0.27 2.78
C PHE A 190 -8.83 0.53 4.30
N ALA A 191 -8.95 -0.50 5.14
CA ALA A 191 -8.83 -0.44 6.60
C ALA A 191 -7.37 -0.42 7.09
N HIS A 192 -6.47 -0.98 6.29
CA HIS A 192 -5.10 -1.35 6.65
C HIS A 192 -4.28 -0.24 7.35
N VAL A 193 -4.17 0.96 6.75
CA VAL A 193 -3.40 2.08 7.33
C VAL A 193 -3.99 2.52 8.67
N HIS A 194 -5.31 2.48 8.78
CA HIS A 194 -6.02 2.96 9.96
C HIS A 194 -5.94 1.97 11.11
N CYS A 195 -6.06 0.66 10.84
CA CYS A 195 -5.82 -0.39 11.84
C CYS A 195 -4.36 -0.35 12.34
N ALA A 196 -3.40 -0.24 11.43
CA ALA A 196 -1.98 -0.12 11.76
C ALA A 196 -1.69 1.13 12.60
N GLN A 197 -2.32 2.27 12.27
CA GLN A 197 -2.23 3.51 13.04
C GLN A 197 -2.78 3.35 14.47
N ALA A 198 -3.96 2.74 14.62
CA ALA A 198 -4.61 2.56 15.91
C ALA A 198 -3.76 1.69 16.86
N LEU A 199 -3.21 0.59 16.34
CA LEU A 199 -2.38 -0.35 17.10
C LEU A 199 -0.92 0.12 17.23
N GLY A 200 -0.45 0.98 16.33
CA GLY A 200 0.94 1.43 16.25
C GLY A 200 1.90 0.32 15.83
N ILE A 201 1.48 -0.53 14.89
CA ILE A 201 2.20 -1.72 14.42
C ILE A 201 2.59 -1.61 12.94
N PRO A 202 3.59 -2.38 12.45
CA PRO A 202 4.03 -2.33 11.06
C PRO A 202 2.92 -2.74 10.09
N LEU A 203 2.91 -2.11 8.91
CA LEU A 203 2.04 -2.42 7.79
C LEU A 203 2.87 -2.68 6.53
N HIS A 204 2.53 -3.74 5.80
CA HIS A 204 3.09 -4.04 4.48
C HIS A 204 1.95 -4.29 3.49
N LEU A 205 1.94 -3.57 2.36
CA LEU A 205 0.97 -3.78 1.31
C LEU A 205 1.49 -4.75 0.27
N MET A 206 0.69 -5.72 -0.14
CA MET A 206 1.06 -6.63 -1.21
C MET A 206 -0.07 -6.74 -2.21
N PHE A 207 0.24 -6.76 -3.50
CA PHE A 207 -0.80 -6.84 -4.51
C PHE A 207 -0.34 -7.39 -5.84
N THR A 208 -1.29 -7.96 -6.58
CA THR A 208 -1.11 -8.51 -7.92
C THR A 208 -1.45 -7.51 -9.03
N MET A 209 -1.98 -6.34 -8.67
CA MET A 209 -2.44 -5.33 -9.62
C MET A 209 -1.71 -4.00 -9.34
N PRO A 210 -1.29 -3.25 -10.38
CA PRO A 210 -0.73 -1.91 -10.21
C PRO A 210 -1.61 -0.99 -9.37
N TRP A 211 -1.04 -0.44 -8.29
CA TRP A 211 -1.75 0.45 -7.35
C TRP A 211 -0.96 1.70 -6.94
N THR A 212 0.35 1.71 -7.16
CA THR A 212 1.27 2.81 -6.80
C THR A 212 1.62 3.63 -8.04
N SER A 213 1.55 4.95 -7.90
CA SER A 213 1.81 5.92 -8.96
C SER A 213 3.09 5.65 -9.74
N THR A 214 3.00 5.57 -11.08
CA THR A 214 4.15 5.48 -12.00
C THR A 214 3.81 6.09 -13.37
N LYS A 215 4.85 6.49 -14.09
CA LYS A 215 4.77 6.95 -15.49
C LYS A 215 4.73 5.81 -16.50
N GLU A 216 5.05 4.58 -16.11
CA GLU A 216 5.22 3.46 -17.06
C GLU A 216 3.90 2.86 -17.56
N PHE A 217 2.91 2.76 -16.69
CA PHE A 217 1.57 2.24 -17.02
C PHE A 217 0.50 2.93 -16.18
N ALA A 218 -0.70 3.09 -16.76
CA ALA A 218 -1.84 3.67 -16.07
C ALA A 218 -2.40 2.74 -14.98
N HIS A 219 -3.08 3.34 -14.01
CA HIS A 219 -3.89 2.62 -13.04
C HIS A 219 -4.96 1.80 -13.80
N PRO A 220 -5.05 0.47 -13.61
CA PRO A 220 -5.92 -0.38 -14.43
C PRO A 220 -7.42 -0.02 -14.37
N LEU A 221 -7.88 0.58 -13.27
CA LEU A 221 -9.26 1.06 -13.11
C LEU A 221 -9.57 2.40 -13.80
N ALA A 222 -8.56 3.11 -14.32
CA ALA A 222 -8.75 4.47 -14.86
C ALA A 222 -9.36 4.52 -16.26
N ASN A 223 -9.46 3.38 -16.97
CA ASN A 223 -10.05 3.29 -18.33
C ASN A 223 -9.62 4.41 -19.28
N ILE A 224 -8.36 4.83 -19.22
CA ILE A 224 -7.84 5.92 -20.06
C ILE A 224 -7.47 5.34 -21.42
N THR A 225 -8.23 5.69 -22.45
CA THR A 225 -7.82 5.53 -23.84
C THR A 225 -6.89 6.68 -24.19
N ALA A 226 -5.59 6.42 -24.36
CA ALA A 226 -4.60 7.44 -24.67
C ALA A 226 -4.87 8.05 -26.06
N ALA A 227 -5.60 9.16 -26.09
CA ALA A 227 -5.66 10.09 -27.21
C ALA A 227 -4.99 11.41 -26.77
N ASP A 228 -4.01 11.85 -27.56
CA ASP A 228 -3.39 13.19 -27.60
C ASP A 228 -2.72 13.78 -26.32
N LEU A 229 -2.66 13.05 -25.20
CA LEU A 229 -1.87 13.44 -24.01
C LEU A 229 -0.51 12.72 -23.96
N ASP A 230 0.52 13.38 -23.40
CA ASP A 230 1.79 12.76 -23.02
C ASP A 230 1.51 11.55 -22.11
N SER A 231 1.60 10.35 -22.68
CA SER A 231 1.08 9.11 -22.08
C SER A 231 1.71 8.83 -20.72
N ARG A 232 2.95 9.28 -20.48
CA ARG A 232 3.64 9.13 -19.19
C ARG A 232 3.00 9.96 -18.07
N LYS A 233 2.58 11.20 -18.37
CA LYS A 233 1.89 12.06 -17.40
C LYS A 233 0.47 11.59 -17.16
N ALA A 234 -0.22 11.13 -18.21
CA ALA A 234 -1.54 10.53 -18.10
C ALA A 234 -1.52 9.27 -17.21
N ASN A 235 -0.51 8.40 -17.39
CA ASN A 235 -0.29 7.24 -16.53
C ASN A 235 -0.16 7.64 -15.06
N TYR A 236 0.73 8.59 -14.74
CA TYR A 236 0.93 9.03 -13.36
C TYR A 236 -0.34 9.68 -12.77
N ALA A 237 -1.02 10.54 -13.53
CA ALA A 237 -2.24 11.21 -13.08
C ALA A 237 -3.43 10.26 -12.85
N SER A 238 -3.45 9.11 -13.53
CA SER A 238 -4.52 8.11 -13.41
C SER A 238 -4.66 7.54 -12.01
N TYR A 239 -3.55 7.34 -11.29
CA TYR A 239 -3.53 6.86 -9.91
C TYR A 239 -4.20 7.87 -8.98
N ALA A 240 -3.80 9.14 -9.08
CA ALA A 240 -4.41 10.22 -8.30
C ALA A 240 -5.92 10.35 -8.55
N ALA A 241 -6.36 10.15 -9.80
CA ALA A 241 -7.78 10.20 -10.14
C ALA A 241 -8.57 9.06 -9.47
N ILE A 242 -8.10 7.82 -9.56
CA ILE A 242 -8.77 6.66 -8.96
C ILE A 242 -8.77 6.73 -7.43
N GLU A 243 -7.63 7.07 -6.83
CA GLU A 243 -7.54 7.25 -5.38
C GLU A 243 -8.48 8.35 -4.89
N LEU A 244 -8.55 9.48 -5.60
CA LEU A 244 -9.44 10.58 -5.23
C LEU A 244 -10.91 10.17 -5.32
N LEU A 245 -11.32 9.50 -6.41
CA LEU A 245 -12.68 8.98 -6.56
C LEU A 245 -13.03 7.99 -5.44
N THR A 246 -12.10 7.09 -5.11
CA THR A 246 -12.25 6.12 -4.02
C THR A 246 -12.45 6.82 -2.68
N TRP A 247 -11.62 7.83 -2.38
CA TRP A 247 -11.71 8.59 -1.15
C TRP A 247 -12.99 9.43 -1.06
N GLN A 248 -13.45 10.03 -2.16
CA GLN A 248 -14.75 10.73 -2.17
C GLN A 248 -15.93 9.78 -1.95
N GLY A 249 -15.82 8.52 -2.40
CA GLY A 249 -16.86 7.51 -2.22
C GLY A 249 -16.92 6.89 -0.82
N LEU A 250 -15.78 6.75 -0.14
CA LEU A 250 -15.64 5.98 1.10
C LEU A 250 -15.09 6.78 2.30
N GLY A 251 -14.51 7.96 2.09
CA GLY A 251 -13.78 8.70 3.12
C GLY A 251 -14.63 9.12 4.31
N ASP A 252 -15.92 9.37 4.10
CA ASP A 252 -16.87 9.65 5.19
C ASP A 252 -17.12 8.42 6.07
N LEU A 253 -17.34 7.24 5.47
CA LEU A 253 -17.46 5.97 6.19
C LEU A 253 -16.20 5.62 6.96
N VAL A 254 -15.04 5.82 6.33
CA VAL A 254 -13.73 5.59 6.95
C VAL A 254 -13.55 6.52 8.15
N ASN A 255 -13.87 7.81 8.02
CA ASN A 255 -13.74 8.76 9.11
C ASN A 255 -14.72 8.49 10.26
N ASP A 256 -15.97 8.15 9.97
CA ASP A 256 -16.95 7.76 10.99
C ASP A 256 -16.47 6.52 11.77
N TRP A 257 -15.94 5.52 11.07
CA TRP A 257 -15.37 4.32 11.69
C TRP A 257 -14.08 4.62 12.48
N ARG A 258 -13.20 5.48 11.96
CA ARG A 258 -11.98 5.93 12.67
C ARG A 258 -12.31 6.55 14.02
N VAL A 259 -13.29 7.45 14.06
CA VAL A 259 -13.70 8.13 15.30
C VAL A 259 -14.39 7.14 16.25
N SER A 260 -15.40 6.43 15.75
CA SER A 260 -16.27 5.59 16.60
C SER A 260 -15.62 4.30 17.09
N SER A 261 -14.79 3.67 16.28
CA SER A 261 -14.24 2.33 16.56
C SER A 261 -12.76 2.34 16.92
N LEU A 262 -11.96 3.19 16.27
CA LEU A 262 -10.50 3.23 16.47
C LEU A 262 -10.06 4.30 17.48
N GLY A 263 -10.91 5.28 17.78
CA GLY A 263 -10.55 6.45 18.59
C GLY A 263 -9.57 7.38 17.89
N LEU A 264 -9.46 7.30 16.56
CA LEU A 264 -8.56 8.10 15.74
C LEU A 264 -9.25 9.36 15.23
N GLU A 265 -8.44 10.40 15.02
CA GLU A 265 -8.90 11.65 14.38
C GLU A 265 -9.35 11.39 12.93
N PRO A 266 -10.35 12.12 12.41
CA PRO A 266 -10.69 12.04 11.00
C PRO A 266 -9.52 12.48 10.12
N VAL A 267 -9.32 11.79 9.00
CA VAL A 267 -8.38 12.22 7.95
C VAL A 267 -9.03 13.35 7.14
N PRO A 268 -8.31 14.44 6.87
CA PRO A 268 -8.83 15.54 6.04
C PRO A 268 -9.27 15.08 4.65
N GLY A 269 -10.36 15.69 4.15
CA GLY A 269 -11.06 15.26 2.94
C GLY A 269 -10.23 15.27 1.65
N MET A 270 -9.17 16.06 1.56
CA MET A 270 -8.29 16.12 0.38
C MET A 270 -7.01 15.29 0.50
N GLU A 271 -6.78 14.64 1.65
CA GLU A 271 -5.50 13.98 1.94
C GLU A 271 -5.59 12.46 1.97
N GLY A 272 -6.77 11.93 2.29
CA GLY A 272 -6.92 10.49 2.47
C GLY A 272 -6.66 9.65 1.22
N HIS A 273 -6.79 10.25 0.03
CA HIS A 273 -6.58 9.54 -1.22
C HIS A 273 -5.14 9.03 -1.42
N ARG A 274 -4.10 9.74 -0.93
CA ARG A 274 -2.68 9.37 -1.16
C ARG A 274 -1.96 8.86 0.08
N LEU A 275 -2.67 8.36 1.10
CA LEU A 275 -2.03 8.03 2.38
C LEU A 275 -0.89 7.01 2.24
N ALA A 276 -1.08 5.95 1.46
CA ALA A 276 -0.06 4.91 1.28
C ALA A 276 1.23 5.48 0.65
N GLU A 277 1.11 6.32 -0.39
CA GLU A 277 2.24 6.98 -1.04
C GLU A 277 2.89 8.03 -0.12
N ALA A 278 2.09 8.86 0.57
CA ALA A 278 2.60 9.92 1.44
C ALA A 278 3.36 9.38 2.66
N LEU A 279 2.89 8.25 3.21
CA LEU A 279 3.51 7.55 4.34
C LEU A 279 4.64 6.60 3.90
N GLU A 280 4.88 6.44 2.59
CA GLU A 280 5.87 5.51 2.04
C GLU A 280 5.68 4.08 2.61
N ILE A 281 4.43 3.62 2.68
CA ILE A 281 4.11 2.29 3.21
C ILE A 281 4.84 1.22 2.37
N PRO A 282 5.59 0.29 2.98
CA PRO A 282 6.24 -0.80 2.27
C PRO A 282 5.25 -1.55 1.38
N PHE A 283 5.62 -1.76 0.11
CA PHE A 283 4.76 -2.37 -0.90
C PHE A 283 5.51 -3.47 -1.66
N THR A 284 4.94 -4.66 -1.79
CA THR A 284 5.48 -5.72 -2.65
C THR A 284 4.47 -6.15 -3.70
N TYR A 285 4.85 -6.04 -4.97
CA TYR A 285 4.06 -6.57 -6.07
C TYR A 285 4.33 -8.05 -6.30
N CYS A 286 3.26 -8.83 -6.40
CA CYS A 286 3.27 -10.28 -6.50
C CYS A 286 3.28 -10.74 -7.96
N TRP A 287 4.19 -10.19 -8.77
CA TRP A 287 4.37 -10.57 -10.17
C TRP A 287 5.85 -10.74 -10.52
N SER A 288 6.11 -11.44 -11.62
CA SER A 288 7.47 -11.69 -12.11
C SER A 288 8.19 -10.39 -12.49
N PRO A 289 9.36 -10.07 -11.90
CA PRO A 289 10.18 -8.93 -12.32
C PRO A 289 10.72 -9.09 -13.75
N SER A 290 10.87 -10.33 -14.23
CA SER A 290 11.28 -10.62 -15.61
C SER A 290 10.18 -10.26 -16.62
N LEU A 291 8.91 -10.33 -16.20
CA LEU A 291 7.75 -10.00 -17.04
C LEU A 291 7.37 -8.53 -16.94
N VAL A 292 7.24 -8.01 -15.72
CA VAL A 292 6.92 -6.61 -15.43
C VAL A 292 8.00 -6.08 -14.48
N PRO A 293 9.06 -5.43 -15.03
CA PRO A 293 10.16 -4.94 -14.22
C PRO A 293 9.70 -3.83 -13.29
N LYS A 294 10.46 -3.61 -12.21
CA LYS A 294 10.24 -2.48 -11.31
C LYS A 294 10.43 -1.16 -12.07
N PRO A 295 9.40 -0.29 -12.15
CA PRO A 295 9.54 1.04 -12.69
C PRO A 295 10.64 1.86 -12.03
N SER A 296 11.36 2.62 -12.85
CA SER A 296 12.49 3.45 -12.41
C SER A 296 12.09 4.60 -11.48
N ASP A 297 10.81 5.00 -11.50
CA ASP A 297 10.26 6.07 -10.66
C ASP A 297 9.66 5.57 -9.32
N TRP A 298 9.75 4.27 -9.02
CA TRP A 298 9.38 3.72 -7.72
C TRP A 298 10.52 3.79 -6.70
N GLY A 299 10.17 4.18 -5.47
CA GLY A 299 11.09 4.25 -4.34
C GLY A 299 11.61 2.88 -3.87
N SER A 300 12.58 2.88 -2.94
CA SER A 300 13.15 1.65 -2.37
C SER A 300 12.17 0.84 -1.53
N HIS A 301 11.11 1.47 -1.02
CA HIS A 301 10.05 0.82 -0.24
C HIS A 301 9.06 0.01 -1.09
N ILE A 302 9.18 0.06 -2.43
CA ILE A 302 8.34 -0.70 -3.36
C ILE A 302 9.20 -1.78 -4.02
N ASN A 303 8.79 -3.04 -3.89
CA ASN A 303 9.47 -4.22 -4.40
C ASN A 303 8.60 -4.94 -5.43
N VAL A 304 9.23 -5.63 -6.38
CA VAL A 304 8.58 -6.61 -7.26
C VAL A 304 9.18 -7.96 -6.88
N GLY A 305 8.36 -8.83 -6.27
CA GLY A 305 8.85 -10.04 -5.61
C GLY A 305 8.91 -11.29 -6.50
N GLY A 306 8.03 -11.40 -7.49
CA GLY A 306 7.71 -12.64 -8.18
C GLY A 306 6.27 -13.08 -7.92
N PHE A 307 5.74 -13.98 -8.75
CA PHE A 307 4.42 -14.57 -8.52
C PHE A 307 4.41 -15.49 -7.31
N PHE A 308 3.29 -15.52 -6.59
CA PHE A 308 3.12 -16.40 -5.44
C PHE A 308 2.47 -17.70 -5.89
N PHE A 309 3.31 -18.68 -6.17
CA PHE A 309 2.86 -20.03 -6.46
C PHE A 309 2.70 -20.83 -5.16
N ARG A 310 1.83 -21.84 -5.21
CA ARG A 310 1.67 -22.84 -4.15
C ARG A 310 2.28 -24.15 -4.64
N ASP A 311 2.68 -25.00 -3.71
CA ASP A 311 3.06 -26.38 -3.99
C ASP A 311 1.94 -27.15 -4.71
N GLU A 312 2.32 -28.00 -5.67
CA GLU A 312 1.36 -28.84 -6.39
C GLU A 312 0.51 -29.67 -5.41
N THR A 313 -0.80 -29.56 -5.54
CA THR A 313 -1.74 -30.36 -4.74
C THR A 313 -1.87 -31.75 -5.34
N THR A 314 -1.89 -32.78 -4.50
CA THR A 314 -2.25 -34.14 -4.93
C THR A 314 -3.68 -34.12 -5.47
N TYR A 315 -3.84 -34.32 -6.77
CA TYR A 315 -5.14 -34.30 -7.46
C TYR A 315 -5.38 -35.63 -8.15
N SER A 316 -6.55 -36.22 -7.89
CA SER A 316 -7.03 -37.41 -8.58
C SER A 316 -8.03 -36.98 -9.64
N PRO A 317 -7.65 -36.95 -10.93
CA PRO A 317 -8.57 -36.54 -11.99
C PRO A 317 -9.70 -37.57 -12.16
N PRO A 318 -10.89 -37.16 -12.62
CA PRO A 318 -11.88 -38.09 -13.13
C PRO A 318 -11.33 -38.89 -14.31
N LEU A 319 -11.63 -40.19 -14.38
CA LEU A 319 -11.16 -41.08 -15.45
C LEU A 319 -11.50 -40.55 -16.85
N GLU A 320 -12.66 -39.91 -16.99
CA GLU A 320 -13.12 -39.33 -18.25
C GLU A 320 -12.22 -38.18 -18.72
N LEU A 321 -11.74 -37.34 -17.80
CA LEU A 321 -10.81 -36.25 -18.11
C LEU A 321 -9.46 -36.80 -18.56
N GLU A 322 -8.94 -37.79 -17.84
CA GLU A 322 -7.67 -38.41 -18.18
C GLU A 322 -7.73 -39.12 -19.54
N THR A 323 -8.83 -39.84 -19.79
CA THR A 323 -9.12 -40.47 -21.08
C THR A 323 -9.19 -39.43 -22.20
N PHE A 324 -9.90 -38.32 -21.98
CA PHE A 324 -9.97 -37.23 -22.95
C PHE A 324 -8.59 -36.64 -23.24
N LEU A 325 -7.80 -36.31 -22.23
CA LEU A 325 -6.46 -35.73 -22.42
C LEU A 325 -5.55 -36.67 -23.23
N ASN A 326 -5.58 -37.97 -22.94
CA ASN A 326 -4.72 -38.98 -23.59
C ASN A 326 -5.16 -39.35 -25.02
N ASN A 327 -6.45 -39.20 -25.36
CA ASN A 327 -7.00 -39.60 -26.66
C ASN A 327 -6.89 -38.51 -27.75
N GLY A 328 -5.72 -37.86 -27.88
CA GLY A 328 -5.44 -36.95 -28.99
C GLY A 328 -4.40 -35.86 -28.70
N PRO A 329 -4.24 -34.86 -29.60
CA PRO A 329 -3.32 -33.74 -29.40
C PRO A 329 -3.72 -32.84 -28.23
N PRO A 330 -2.78 -32.23 -27.47
CA PRO A 330 -3.11 -31.41 -26.31
C PRO A 330 -4.22 -30.38 -26.58
N PRO A 331 -5.31 -30.36 -25.78
CA PRO A 331 -6.41 -29.45 -26.03
C PRO A 331 -6.05 -28.00 -25.65
N ILE A 332 -6.91 -27.06 -26.01
CA ILE A 332 -6.86 -25.68 -25.51
C ILE A 332 -7.75 -25.56 -24.27
N TYR A 333 -7.25 -24.99 -23.19
CA TYR A 333 -8.06 -24.68 -22.02
C TYR A 333 -8.84 -23.38 -22.22
N VAL A 334 -10.11 -23.35 -21.81
CA VAL A 334 -10.95 -22.15 -21.79
C VAL A 334 -11.59 -22.00 -20.41
N GLY A 335 -11.32 -20.88 -19.74
CA GLY A 335 -11.89 -20.60 -18.41
C GLY A 335 -11.95 -19.12 -18.07
N PHE A 336 -13.16 -18.62 -17.79
CA PHE A 336 -13.40 -17.21 -17.46
C PHE A 336 -13.57 -16.94 -15.95
N GLY A 337 -13.31 -17.95 -15.10
CA GLY A 337 -13.45 -17.82 -13.65
C GLY A 337 -14.90 -17.57 -13.23
N SER A 338 -15.08 -16.87 -12.10
CA SER A 338 -16.39 -16.58 -11.49
C SER A 338 -17.16 -15.43 -12.16
N ILE A 339 -16.92 -15.14 -13.45
CA ILE A 339 -17.59 -14.04 -14.15
C ILE A 339 -19.01 -14.48 -14.54
N VAL A 340 -20.02 -13.84 -13.95
CA VAL A 340 -21.43 -13.97 -14.36
C VAL A 340 -21.63 -13.13 -15.63
N ALA A 341 -21.27 -13.70 -16.78
CA ALA A 341 -21.54 -13.06 -18.07
C ALA A 341 -23.03 -13.26 -18.43
N SER A 342 -23.75 -12.17 -18.63
CA SER A 342 -25.03 -12.22 -19.34
C SER A 342 -24.76 -12.68 -20.79
N GLY A 343 -25.45 -13.75 -21.23
CA GLY A 343 -25.26 -14.33 -22.57
C GLY A 343 -24.25 -15.48 -22.68
N SER A 344 -24.09 -16.30 -21.63
CA SER A 344 -23.19 -17.47 -21.58
C SER A 344 -23.32 -18.43 -22.77
N GLU A 345 -24.52 -18.62 -23.33
CA GLU A 345 -24.76 -19.43 -24.53
C GLU A 345 -24.05 -18.88 -25.79
N GLY A 346 -24.04 -17.55 -25.96
CA GLY A 346 -23.36 -16.90 -27.09
C GLY A 346 -21.84 -17.02 -26.99
N LEU A 347 -21.31 -16.94 -25.76
CA LEU A 347 -19.88 -17.14 -25.49
C LEU A 347 -19.45 -18.56 -25.79
N LEU A 348 -20.18 -19.57 -25.30
CA LEU A 348 -19.89 -20.98 -25.56
C LEU A 348 -19.91 -21.27 -27.07
N THR A 349 -20.95 -20.82 -27.77
CA THR A 349 -21.07 -20.97 -29.23
C THR A 349 -19.88 -20.36 -29.96
N THR A 350 -19.44 -19.17 -29.52
CA THR A 350 -18.30 -18.46 -30.09
C THR A 350 -16.99 -19.26 -29.92
N VAL A 351 -16.76 -19.78 -28.71
CA VAL A 351 -15.59 -20.62 -28.38
C VAL A 351 -15.57 -21.89 -29.22
N LEU A 352 -16.69 -22.63 -29.26
CA LEU A 352 -16.78 -23.88 -29.99
C LEU A 352 -16.59 -23.69 -31.49
N ASN A 353 -17.19 -22.64 -32.08
CA ASN A 353 -17.03 -22.32 -33.49
C ASN A 353 -15.58 -21.97 -33.83
N ALA A 354 -14.90 -21.19 -32.99
CA ALA A 354 -13.49 -20.86 -33.19
C ALA A 354 -12.60 -22.11 -33.08
N ALA A 355 -12.77 -22.93 -32.04
CA ALA A 355 -11.99 -24.15 -31.83
C ALA A 355 -12.14 -25.15 -32.99
N ARG A 356 -13.37 -25.38 -33.45
CA ARG A 356 -13.65 -26.24 -34.62
C ARG A 356 -13.06 -25.69 -35.91
N ALA A 357 -13.06 -24.37 -36.09
CA ALA A 357 -12.48 -23.73 -37.27
C ALA A 357 -10.93 -23.83 -37.30
N VAL A 358 -10.28 -23.92 -36.14
CA VAL A 358 -8.83 -24.19 -36.03
C VAL A 358 -8.53 -25.70 -36.06
N GLY A 359 -9.51 -26.55 -35.74
CA GLY A 359 -9.34 -28.00 -35.67
C GLY A 359 -8.73 -28.48 -34.35
N THR A 360 -8.96 -27.76 -33.25
CA THR A 360 -8.39 -28.05 -31.93
C THR A 360 -9.43 -28.60 -30.97
N ARG A 361 -9.01 -29.54 -30.12
CA ARG A 361 -9.80 -29.99 -28.97
C ARG A 361 -9.81 -28.93 -27.88
N VAL A 362 -10.87 -28.88 -27.06
CA VAL A 362 -11.00 -27.90 -25.97
C VAL A 362 -11.42 -28.53 -24.64
N VAL A 363 -10.86 -28.00 -23.55
CA VAL A 363 -11.33 -28.24 -22.18
C VAL A 363 -11.95 -26.94 -21.67
N ILE A 364 -13.23 -26.97 -21.34
CA ILE A 364 -14.00 -25.79 -20.91
C ILE A 364 -14.30 -25.90 -19.42
N SER A 365 -13.81 -24.95 -18.63
CA SER A 365 -14.17 -24.85 -17.21
C SER A 365 -15.57 -24.28 -17.06
N GLN A 366 -16.45 -25.03 -16.39
CA GLN A 366 -17.86 -24.67 -16.24
C GLN A 366 -18.08 -23.41 -15.39
N GLY A 367 -17.16 -23.11 -14.45
CA GLY A 367 -17.18 -21.89 -13.65
C GLY A 367 -18.48 -21.64 -12.87
N TRP A 368 -18.65 -20.41 -12.35
CA TRP A 368 -19.92 -19.96 -11.71
C TRP A 368 -21.01 -19.62 -12.73
N SER A 369 -20.63 -19.42 -14.00
CA SER A 369 -21.54 -19.14 -15.11
C SER A 369 -22.23 -20.39 -15.65
N ASN A 370 -21.91 -21.57 -15.10
CA ASN A 370 -22.45 -22.87 -15.49
C ASN A 370 -22.44 -23.04 -17.02
N LEU A 371 -21.28 -22.77 -17.65
CA LEU A 371 -21.06 -22.95 -19.08
C LEU A 371 -21.19 -24.45 -19.37
N GLY A 372 -22.42 -24.91 -19.60
CA GLY A 372 -22.79 -26.30 -19.77
C GLY A 372 -23.10 -26.63 -21.22
N GLY A 373 -22.75 -27.84 -21.61
CA GLY A 373 -23.09 -28.46 -22.88
C GLY A 373 -22.84 -29.96 -22.78
N GLU A 374 -23.17 -30.71 -23.83
CA GLU A 374 -22.86 -32.13 -23.89
C GLU A 374 -21.38 -32.33 -24.25
N ASN A 375 -20.71 -33.24 -23.54
CA ASN A 375 -19.36 -33.66 -23.90
C ASN A 375 -19.35 -34.24 -25.32
N ALA A 376 -18.35 -33.83 -26.10
CA ALA A 376 -18.15 -34.28 -27.47
C ALA A 376 -16.72 -34.83 -27.62
N PRO A 377 -16.39 -35.57 -28.68
CA PRO A 377 -15.04 -36.09 -28.88
C PRO A 377 -13.93 -35.02 -28.86
N ASP A 378 -14.27 -33.78 -29.23
CA ASP A 378 -13.41 -32.61 -29.28
C ASP A 378 -13.63 -31.61 -28.12
N VAL A 379 -14.60 -31.85 -27.22
CA VAL A 379 -14.99 -30.91 -26.15
C VAL A 379 -15.18 -31.65 -24.84
N PHE A 380 -14.45 -31.22 -23.81
CA PHE A 380 -14.62 -31.72 -22.44
C PHE A 380 -14.98 -30.59 -21.47
N PHE A 381 -16.10 -30.72 -20.77
CA PHE A 381 -16.48 -29.79 -19.72
C PHE A 381 -15.93 -30.25 -18.36
N ILE A 382 -15.24 -29.36 -17.65
CA ILE A 382 -14.59 -29.66 -16.38
C ILE A 382 -15.12 -28.78 -15.24
N GLY A 383 -15.28 -29.39 -14.06
CA GLY A 383 -15.53 -28.69 -12.80
C GLY A 383 -14.26 -28.09 -12.19
N ASP A 384 -14.12 -28.14 -10.86
CA ASP A 384 -12.91 -27.66 -10.19
C ASP A 384 -11.71 -28.59 -10.49
N CYS A 385 -10.63 -28.00 -10.99
CA CYS A 385 -9.40 -28.69 -11.34
C CYS A 385 -8.20 -27.76 -11.16
N PRO A 386 -7.15 -28.17 -10.42
CA PRO A 386 -5.96 -27.36 -10.24
C PRO A 386 -5.30 -27.01 -11.57
N HIS A 387 -5.09 -25.71 -11.81
CA HIS A 387 -4.42 -25.23 -13.03
C HIS A 387 -2.98 -25.72 -13.10
N GLU A 388 -2.34 -25.90 -11.95
CA GLU A 388 -0.99 -26.42 -11.83
C GLU A 388 -0.87 -27.86 -12.37
N TRP A 389 -1.94 -28.65 -12.29
CA TRP A 389 -1.99 -30.01 -12.83
C TRP A 389 -2.42 -30.04 -14.30
N LEU A 390 -3.40 -29.21 -14.68
CA LEU A 390 -4.00 -29.22 -16.00
C LEU A 390 -3.15 -28.50 -17.05
N PHE A 391 -2.61 -27.32 -16.73
CA PHE A 391 -1.93 -26.47 -17.72
C PHE A 391 -0.71 -27.12 -18.37
N PRO A 392 0.12 -27.94 -17.68
CA PRO A 392 1.17 -28.71 -18.35
C PRO A 392 0.67 -29.54 -19.55
N ARG A 393 -0.59 -29.99 -19.52
CA ARG A 393 -1.21 -30.93 -20.46
C ARG A 393 -2.04 -30.27 -21.56
N VAL A 394 -2.08 -28.93 -21.62
CA VAL A 394 -2.79 -28.17 -22.66
C VAL A 394 -1.81 -27.49 -23.62
N ALA A 395 -2.27 -27.16 -24.83
CA ALA A 395 -1.49 -26.45 -25.84
C ALA A 395 -1.44 -24.94 -25.59
N ALA A 396 -2.58 -24.35 -25.20
CA ALA A 396 -2.73 -22.93 -24.95
C ALA A 396 -3.85 -22.69 -23.93
N VAL A 397 -3.92 -21.46 -23.41
CA VAL A 397 -4.87 -21.05 -22.37
C VAL A 397 -5.68 -19.86 -22.86
N VAL A 398 -7.01 -19.92 -22.75
CA VAL A 398 -7.92 -18.80 -22.99
C VAL A 398 -8.61 -18.45 -21.68
N HIS A 399 -8.47 -17.21 -21.24
CA HIS A 399 -9.08 -16.79 -19.98
C HIS A 399 -9.39 -15.30 -19.92
N HIS A 400 -10.04 -14.90 -18.83
CA HIS A 400 -10.47 -13.52 -18.61
C HIS A 400 -9.34 -12.54 -18.32
N GLY A 401 -8.18 -12.99 -17.81
CA GLY A 401 -7.01 -12.14 -17.55
C GLY A 401 -6.71 -11.91 -16.07
N GLY A 402 -7.27 -12.73 -15.16
CA GLY A 402 -6.91 -12.66 -13.75
C GLY A 402 -5.43 -12.97 -13.54
N ALA A 403 -4.78 -12.22 -12.62
CA ALA A 403 -3.34 -12.32 -12.37
C ALA A 403 -2.87 -13.76 -12.09
N GLY A 404 -3.60 -14.51 -11.25
CA GLY A 404 -3.22 -15.89 -10.88
C GLY A 404 -3.28 -16.88 -12.06
N THR A 405 -4.33 -16.82 -12.89
CA THR A 405 -4.43 -17.69 -14.08
C THR A 405 -3.38 -17.33 -15.12
N THR A 406 -3.13 -16.02 -15.31
CA THR A 406 -2.07 -15.52 -16.20
C THR A 406 -0.70 -16.03 -15.73
N ALA A 407 -0.39 -15.89 -14.44
CA ALA A 407 0.83 -16.38 -13.84
C ALA A 407 1.02 -17.88 -14.03
N CYS A 408 -0.04 -18.67 -13.81
CA CYS A 408 0.01 -20.13 -13.95
C CYS A 408 0.24 -20.54 -15.42
N GLY A 409 -0.46 -19.91 -16.37
CA GLY A 409 -0.27 -20.17 -17.81
C GLY A 409 1.16 -19.91 -18.25
N LEU A 410 1.70 -18.75 -17.86
CA LEU A 410 3.08 -18.36 -18.18
C LEU A 410 4.12 -19.23 -17.47
N ARG A 411 3.90 -19.64 -16.21
CA ARG A 411 4.80 -20.55 -15.48
C ARG A 411 5.02 -21.87 -16.21
N TYR A 412 3.98 -22.41 -16.85
CA TYR A 412 4.06 -23.64 -17.63
C TYR A 412 4.36 -23.41 -19.12
N GLY A 413 4.75 -22.19 -19.50
CA GLY A 413 5.14 -21.85 -20.87
C GLY A 413 4.00 -21.97 -21.87
N LYS A 414 2.76 -21.69 -21.45
CA LYS A 414 1.58 -21.82 -22.30
C LYS A 414 1.20 -20.49 -22.94
N PRO A 415 1.15 -20.40 -24.28
CA PRO A 415 0.60 -19.24 -24.95
C PRO A 415 -0.81 -18.93 -24.46
N THR A 416 -1.08 -17.65 -24.22
CA THR A 416 -2.27 -17.22 -23.47
C THR A 416 -3.05 -16.14 -24.20
N THR A 417 -4.32 -16.42 -24.52
CA THR A 417 -5.28 -15.45 -25.05
C THR A 417 -6.11 -14.87 -23.92
N ILE A 418 -6.12 -13.54 -23.80
CA ILE A 418 -6.84 -12.81 -22.75
C ILE A 418 -8.08 -12.12 -23.31
N ILE A 419 -9.24 -12.41 -22.71
CA ILE A 419 -10.53 -11.80 -23.03
C ILE A 419 -10.99 -10.99 -21.81
N PRO A 420 -10.60 -9.70 -21.70
CA PRO A 420 -10.88 -8.92 -20.51
C PRO A 420 -12.34 -8.47 -20.45
N PHE A 421 -12.85 -8.47 -19.22
CA PHE A 421 -14.15 -7.95 -18.82
C PHE A 421 -14.01 -6.64 -18.04
N PHE A 422 -13.11 -6.57 -17.06
CA PHE A 422 -12.92 -5.40 -16.18
C PHE A 422 -11.59 -5.46 -15.40
N GLY A 423 -11.30 -4.44 -14.62
CA GLY A 423 -10.23 -4.47 -13.61
C GLY A 423 -8.83 -4.46 -14.20
N ASP A 424 -7.96 -5.32 -13.68
CA ASP A 424 -6.57 -5.51 -14.10
C ASP A 424 -6.41 -6.40 -15.34
N GLN A 425 -7.49 -7.02 -15.80
CA GLN A 425 -7.47 -7.96 -16.92
C GLN A 425 -6.93 -7.37 -18.23
N PRO A 426 -7.28 -6.12 -18.65
CA PRO A 426 -6.67 -5.50 -19.83
C PRO A 426 -5.17 -5.26 -19.65
N PHE A 427 -4.72 -4.93 -18.44
CA PHE A 427 -3.30 -4.75 -18.14
C PHE A 427 -2.54 -6.06 -18.38
N TRP A 428 -3.01 -7.18 -17.84
CA TRP A 428 -2.41 -8.49 -18.08
C TRP A 428 -2.46 -8.92 -19.55
N GLY A 429 -3.56 -8.65 -20.24
CA GLY A 429 -3.69 -8.82 -21.69
C GLY A 429 -2.56 -8.14 -22.46
N ASN A 430 -2.34 -6.85 -22.18
CA ASN A 430 -1.30 -6.07 -22.83
C ASN A 430 0.11 -6.53 -22.44
N VAL A 431 0.33 -6.98 -21.19
CA VAL A 431 1.62 -7.52 -20.74
C VAL A 431 1.97 -8.80 -21.51
N VAL A 432 1.02 -9.75 -21.62
CA VAL A 432 1.21 -11.00 -22.34
C VAL A 432 1.44 -10.75 -23.84
N ALA A 433 0.66 -9.85 -24.44
CA ALA A 433 0.79 -9.48 -25.85
C ALA A 433 2.16 -8.86 -26.17
N LYS A 434 2.60 -7.89 -25.36
CA LYS A 434 3.92 -7.25 -25.51
C LYS A 434 5.08 -8.22 -25.34
N ALA A 435 4.91 -9.25 -24.51
CA ALA A 435 5.91 -10.30 -24.34
C ALA A 435 5.91 -11.32 -25.51
N GLY A 436 4.95 -11.25 -26.42
CA GLY A 436 4.78 -12.18 -27.54
C GLY A 436 4.23 -13.54 -27.14
N ALA A 437 3.85 -13.73 -25.87
CA ALA A 437 3.31 -15.00 -25.35
C ALA A 437 1.80 -15.15 -25.58
N GLY A 438 1.18 -14.20 -26.27
CA GLY A 438 -0.23 -14.23 -26.64
C GLY A 438 -0.58 -13.09 -27.60
N PRO A 439 -1.77 -13.10 -28.18
CA PRO A 439 -2.23 -12.04 -29.06
C PRO A 439 -2.68 -10.81 -28.24
N GLU A 440 -2.90 -9.68 -28.92
CA GLU A 440 -3.57 -8.51 -28.33
C GLU A 440 -4.90 -8.92 -27.66
N PRO A 441 -5.22 -8.39 -26.47
CA PRO A 441 -6.41 -8.79 -25.74
C PRO A 441 -7.68 -8.45 -26.51
N ILE A 442 -8.69 -9.31 -26.41
CA ILE A 442 -9.99 -9.14 -27.08
C ILE A 442 -11.03 -8.75 -26.03
N PRO A 443 -11.36 -7.46 -25.84
CA PRO A 443 -12.39 -7.07 -24.89
C PRO A 443 -13.68 -7.84 -25.16
N TYR A 444 -14.32 -8.37 -24.12
CA TYR A 444 -15.49 -9.26 -24.24
C TYR A 444 -16.57 -8.71 -25.20
N ARG A 445 -16.83 -7.39 -25.14
CA ARG A 445 -17.79 -6.68 -26.02
C ARG A 445 -17.49 -6.79 -27.53
N PHE A 446 -16.27 -7.14 -27.91
CA PHE A 446 -15.82 -7.28 -29.30
C PHE A 446 -15.49 -8.74 -29.65
N LEU A 447 -15.75 -9.69 -28.75
CA LEU A 447 -15.44 -11.09 -28.99
C LEU A 447 -16.30 -11.65 -30.13
N THR A 448 -15.66 -12.30 -31.10
CA THR A 448 -16.32 -12.99 -32.21
C THR A 448 -15.62 -14.32 -32.47
N SER A 449 -16.28 -15.25 -33.17
CA SER A 449 -15.63 -16.52 -33.51
C SER A 449 -14.41 -16.31 -34.40
N GLN A 450 -14.44 -15.29 -35.26
CA GLN A 450 -13.38 -14.98 -36.20
C GLN A 450 -12.13 -14.41 -35.52
N ASN A 451 -12.28 -13.43 -34.61
CA ASN A 451 -11.10 -12.90 -33.90
C ASN A 451 -10.56 -13.89 -32.85
N LEU A 452 -11.43 -14.69 -32.23
CA LEU A 452 -10.99 -15.76 -31.36
C LEU A 452 -10.23 -16.83 -32.15
N LYS A 453 -10.71 -17.22 -33.33
CA LYS A 453 -9.97 -18.12 -34.24
C LYS A 453 -8.56 -17.60 -34.50
N GLN A 454 -8.41 -16.35 -34.90
CA GLN A 454 -7.10 -15.73 -35.16
C GLN A 454 -6.20 -15.73 -33.93
N ALA A 455 -6.76 -15.46 -32.75
CA ALA A 455 -6.03 -15.53 -31.49
C ALA A 455 -5.56 -16.96 -31.15
N LEU A 456 -6.39 -17.98 -31.40
CA LEU A 456 -6.01 -19.38 -31.23
C LEU A 456 -4.91 -19.78 -32.23
N GLU A 457 -5.02 -19.39 -33.50
CA GLU A 457 -4.00 -19.62 -34.52
C GLU A 457 -2.66 -18.98 -34.10
N TYR A 458 -2.67 -17.76 -33.57
CA TYR A 458 -1.49 -17.09 -33.04
C TYR A 458 -0.83 -17.89 -31.91
N CYS A 459 -1.62 -18.34 -30.92
CA CYS A 459 -1.13 -19.12 -29.80
C CYS A 459 -0.47 -20.45 -30.20
N LEU A 460 -0.84 -21.01 -31.37
CA LEU A 460 -0.25 -22.24 -31.90
C LEU A 460 1.01 -21.99 -32.75
N THR A 461 1.41 -20.74 -32.97
CA THR A 461 2.66 -20.43 -33.68
C THR A 461 3.88 -20.79 -32.85
N SER A 462 4.97 -21.19 -33.51
CA SER A 462 6.25 -21.46 -32.85
C SER A 462 6.80 -20.23 -32.11
N GLY A 463 6.57 -19.03 -32.63
CA GLY A 463 6.98 -17.77 -32.00
C GLY A 463 6.29 -17.54 -30.66
N ALA A 464 4.97 -17.75 -30.57
CA ALA A 464 4.23 -17.60 -29.33
C ALA A 464 4.63 -18.66 -28.28
N VAL A 465 4.79 -19.91 -28.71
CA VAL A 465 5.25 -21.01 -27.85
C VAL A 465 6.64 -20.73 -27.29
N GLU A 466 7.59 -20.30 -28.13
CA GLU A 466 8.95 -19.98 -27.70
C GLU A 466 9.01 -18.74 -26.80
N ALA A 467 8.18 -17.73 -27.06
CA ALA A 467 8.05 -16.58 -26.17
C ALA A 467 7.51 -16.98 -24.79
N ALA A 468 6.45 -17.78 -24.74
CA ALA A 468 5.90 -18.28 -23.48
C ALA A 468 6.92 -19.15 -22.73
N ARG A 469 7.67 -20.00 -23.43
CA ARG A 469 8.74 -20.84 -22.87
C ARG A 469 9.86 -20.00 -22.25
N ARG A 470 10.34 -18.93 -22.92
CA ARG A 470 11.36 -18.03 -22.35
C ARG A 470 10.91 -17.33 -21.07
N ILE A 471 9.63 -16.95 -21.00
CA ILE A 471 9.05 -16.38 -19.78
C ILE A 471 9.02 -17.44 -18.67
N ALA A 472 8.57 -18.65 -18.99
CA ALA A 472 8.57 -19.77 -18.04
C ALA A 472 9.98 -20.04 -17.49
N ASP A 473 10.99 -20.12 -18.37
CA ASP A 473 12.40 -20.32 -18.01
C ASP A 473 12.91 -19.24 -17.05
N SER A 474 12.37 -18.01 -17.11
CA SER A 474 12.70 -16.95 -16.15
C SER A 474 11.96 -17.15 -14.83
N ILE A 475 10.64 -17.39 -14.89
CA ILE A 475 9.76 -17.55 -13.72
C ILE A 475 10.18 -18.74 -12.85
N ILE A 476 10.71 -19.83 -13.40
CA ILE A 476 11.15 -20.99 -12.60
C ILE A 476 12.31 -20.68 -11.65
N HIS A 477 13.08 -19.62 -11.92
CA HIS A 477 14.18 -19.17 -11.06
C HIS A 477 13.74 -18.14 -10.02
N GLU A 478 12.46 -17.73 -10.04
CA GLU A 478 11.88 -16.76 -9.13
C GLU A 478 11.14 -17.47 -7.98
N ASP A 479 11.37 -17.02 -6.75
CA ASP A 479 10.56 -17.41 -5.59
C ASP A 479 9.89 -16.17 -4.99
N GLY A 480 8.70 -15.87 -5.53
CA GLY A 480 7.93 -14.71 -5.10
C GLY A 480 7.50 -14.75 -3.64
N VAL A 481 7.21 -15.95 -3.12
CA VAL A 481 6.78 -16.11 -1.72
C VAL A 481 7.94 -15.83 -0.79
N THR A 482 9.11 -16.43 -1.02
CA THR A 482 10.32 -16.17 -0.24
C THR A 482 10.75 -14.70 -0.35
N ALA A 483 10.71 -14.13 -1.55
CA ALA A 483 11.00 -12.70 -1.76
C ALA A 483 10.08 -11.80 -0.93
N ALA A 484 8.78 -12.13 -0.87
CA ALA A 484 7.80 -11.36 -0.12
C ALA A 484 7.99 -11.48 1.40
N VAL A 485 8.32 -12.67 1.91
CA VAL A 485 8.67 -12.86 3.32
C VAL A 485 9.91 -12.04 3.68
N GLN A 486 10.96 -12.09 2.86
CA GLN A 486 12.17 -11.30 3.07
C GLN A 486 11.90 -9.80 3.01
N ALA A 487 11.10 -9.34 2.04
CA ALA A 487 10.70 -7.94 1.94
C ALA A 487 9.92 -7.49 3.18
N PHE A 488 9.00 -8.33 3.68
CA PHE A 488 8.28 -8.06 4.91
C PHE A 488 9.23 -7.96 6.12
N HIS A 489 10.10 -8.95 6.33
CA HIS A 489 11.04 -8.96 7.44
C HIS A 489 12.04 -7.80 7.42
N THR A 490 12.52 -7.42 6.24
CA THR A 490 13.46 -6.30 6.06
C THR A 490 12.83 -4.96 6.46
N ASN A 491 11.51 -4.83 6.32
CA ASN A 491 10.78 -3.62 6.68
C ASN A 491 10.30 -3.60 8.16
N LEU A 492 10.59 -4.66 8.94
CA LEU A 492 10.24 -4.69 10.37
C LEU A 492 11.24 -3.89 11.22
N PRO A 493 10.76 -3.05 12.17
CA PRO A 493 11.63 -2.34 13.11
C PRO A 493 12.09 -3.25 14.27
N LEU A 494 12.76 -4.37 13.97
CA LEU A 494 13.07 -5.44 14.93
C LEU A 494 13.74 -4.97 16.21
N ALA A 495 14.64 -3.98 16.13
CA ALA A 495 15.31 -3.42 17.30
C ALA A 495 14.33 -2.74 18.28
N LYS A 496 13.27 -2.11 17.77
CA LYS A 496 12.22 -1.49 18.60
C LYS A 496 11.23 -2.53 19.13
N MET A 497 11.05 -3.64 18.43
CA MET A 497 10.03 -4.65 18.75
C MET A 497 10.39 -5.57 19.92
N ARG A 498 11.61 -5.55 20.46
CA ARG A 498 12.03 -6.48 21.53
C ARG A 498 11.43 -6.11 22.89
N CYS A 499 10.98 -7.13 23.62
CA CYS A 499 10.56 -7.05 25.03
C CYS A 499 11.78 -7.00 25.97
N ASP A 500 11.69 -6.17 27.04
CA ASP A 500 12.77 -6.01 28.01
C ASP A 500 12.95 -7.24 28.92
N PHE A 501 11.88 -8.02 29.15
CA PHE A 501 11.89 -9.22 30.00
C PHE A 501 12.37 -10.47 29.25
N ARG A 502 12.05 -10.55 27.96
CA ARG A 502 12.38 -11.65 27.06
C ARG A 502 12.69 -11.08 25.68
N PRO A 503 13.95 -10.78 25.34
CA PRO A 503 14.32 -10.12 24.08
C PRO A 503 13.99 -10.90 22.80
N LYS A 504 13.64 -12.18 22.92
CA LYS A 504 13.14 -13.04 21.84
C LYS A 504 11.64 -12.91 21.58
N LEU A 505 10.91 -12.11 22.37
CA LEU A 505 9.48 -11.88 22.22
C LEU A 505 9.20 -10.42 21.87
N THR A 506 8.02 -10.20 21.29
CA THR A 506 7.58 -8.91 20.80
C THR A 506 6.96 -8.07 21.92
N ALA A 507 7.45 -6.83 22.08
CA ALA A 507 6.88 -5.83 22.97
C ALA A 507 5.56 -5.30 22.39
N SER A 508 4.53 -5.26 23.23
CA SER A 508 3.17 -4.86 22.87
C SER A 508 2.57 -3.83 23.82
N LEU A 509 3.05 -3.81 25.07
CA LEU A 509 2.62 -2.92 26.13
C LEU A 509 3.84 -2.26 26.77
N CYS A 510 3.65 -1.10 27.40
CA CYS A 510 4.70 -0.41 28.10
C CYS A 510 4.23 0.27 29.39
N TYR A 511 5.18 0.53 30.27
CA TYR A 511 5.01 1.34 31.46
C TYR A 511 5.93 2.56 31.36
N ARG A 512 5.39 3.76 31.60
CA ARG A 512 6.17 5.01 31.57
C ARG A 512 6.10 5.73 32.91
N LYS A 513 7.27 6.11 33.45
CA LYS A 513 7.39 6.98 34.62
C LYS A 513 8.60 7.92 34.46
N GLY A 514 8.32 9.21 34.30
CA GLY A 514 9.35 10.20 34.00
C GLY A 514 10.01 9.90 32.65
N LYS A 515 11.34 9.76 32.63
CA LYS A 515 12.11 9.40 31.42
C LYS A 515 12.25 7.89 31.20
N ARG A 516 11.75 7.05 32.12
CA ARG A 516 11.87 5.60 32.02
C ARG A 516 10.67 5.02 31.27
N GLU A 517 10.96 4.16 30.30
CA GLU A 517 9.98 3.34 29.59
C GLU A 517 10.42 1.88 29.74
N VAL A 518 9.49 1.02 30.17
CA VAL A 518 9.69 -0.42 30.25
C VAL A 518 8.78 -1.08 29.23
N LYS A 519 9.35 -1.88 28.33
CA LYS A 519 8.67 -2.55 27.21
C LYS A 519 8.37 -4.00 27.57
N MET A 520 7.12 -4.39 27.44
CA MET A 520 6.60 -5.69 27.87
C MET A 520 5.98 -6.43 26.70
N CYS A 521 6.27 -7.73 26.60
CA CYS A 521 5.44 -8.65 25.82
C CYS A 521 4.09 -8.85 26.52
N LYS A 522 3.13 -9.43 25.78
CA LYS A 522 1.76 -9.65 26.26
C LYS A 522 1.75 -10.50 27.54
N GLN A 523 2.55 -11.57 27.58
CA GLN A 523 2.69 -12.48 28.72
C GLN A 523 3.21 -11.75 29.98
N ALA A 524 4.32 -11.02 29.87
CA ALA A 524 4.90 -10.31 31.01
C ALA A 524 3.93 -9.25 31.58
N ALA A 525 3.25 -8.51 30.70
CA ALA A 525 2.25 -7.54 31.13
C ALA A 525 1.06 -8.19 31.82
N ALA A 526 0.58 -9.34 31.32
CA ALA A 526 -0.51 -10.11 31.90
C ALA A 526 -0.16 -10.61 33.32
N VAL A 527 1.02 -11.21 33.49
CA VAL A 527 1.53 -11.62 34.81
C VAL A 527 1.60 -10.43 35.77
N LEU A 528 2.19 -9.31 35.36
CA LEU A 528 2.33 -8.12 36.21
C LEU A 528 0.98 -7.49 36.60
N ALA A 529 0.00 -7.54 35.70
CA ALA A 529 -1.35 -7.05 35.95
C ALA A 529 -2.12 -7.97 36.92
N LYS A 530 -2.05 -9.29 36.70
CA LYS A 530 -2.72 -10.30 37.53
C LYS A 530 -2.20 -10.31 38.97
N GLU A 531 -0.90 -10.14 39.15
CA GLU A 531 -0.25 -10.04 40.47
C GLU A 531 -0.36 -8.67 41.13
N GLN A 532 -1.15 -7.76 40.55
CA GLN A 532 -1.40 -6.40 41.07
C GLN A 532 -0.13 -5.55 41.25
N CYS A 533 1.01 -5.98 40.71
CA CYS A 533 2.29 -5.28 40.76
C CYS A 533 2.31 -4.06 39.81
N LEU A 534 1.53 -4.13 38.73
CA LEU A 534 1.29 -3.04 37.80
C LEU A 534 -0.22 -2.94 37.50
N PRO A 535 -0.94 -1.99 38.11
CA PRO A 535 -2.35 -1.75 37.80
C PRO A 535 -2.56 -1.42 36.31
N VAL A 536 -3.62 -1.96 35.70
CA VAL A 536 -3.92 -1.79 34.26
C VAL A 536 -3.99 -0.33 33.84
N LYS A 537 -4.45 0.58 34.71
CA LYS A 537 -4.49 2.04 34.46
C LYS A 537 -3.13 2.68 34.20
N HIS A 538 -2.03 2.02 34.58
CA HIS A 538 -0.66 2.47 34.37
C HIS A 538 0.01 1.82 33.16
N LEU A 539 -0.67 0.87 32.50
CA LEU A 539 -0.24 0.31 31.22
C LEU A 539 -0.60 1.26 30.08
N ASP A 540 0.26 1.27 29.07
CA ASP A 540 0.04 1.92 27.79
C ASP A 540 0.39 0.97 26.65
N LEU A 541 -0.16 1.22 25.47
CA LEU A 541 0.23 0.53 24.24
C LEU A 541 1.66 0.90 23.88
N TYR A 542 2.46 -0.12 23.59
CA TYR A 542 3.78 0.11 23.00
C TYR A 542 3.65 0.13 21.47
N ARG A 543 3.96 1.27 20.86
CA ARG A 543 3.87 1.47 19.41
C ARG A 543 5.21 1.13 18.77
N THR A 544 5.30 -0.03 18.16
CA THR A 544 6.52 -0.53 17.50
C THR A 544 6.81 0.20 16.19
N ALA A 545 5.76 0.58 15.46
CA ALA A 545 5.81 1.40 14.24
C ALA A 545 4.66 2.42 14.26
N PRO A 546 4.80 3.55 14.96
CA PRO A 546 3.76 4.57 14.99
C PRO A 546 3.56 5.20 13.61
N ILE A 547 2.30 5.31 13.18
CA ILE A 547 1.89 6.05 11.99
C ILE A 547 1.28 7.38 12.42
N THR A 548 1.84 8.47 11.93
CA THR A 548 1.28 9.81 12.14
C THR A 548 0.83 10.36 10.80
N ILE A 549 -0.48 10.62 10.67
CA ILE A 549 -1.07 11.23 9.47
C ILE A 549 -1.07 12.74 9.69
N ASP A 550 -0.05 13.41 9.17
CA ASP A 550 0.04 14.86 9.16
C ASP A 550 -0.56 15.44 7.88
N SER A 551 -1.12 16.65 8.01
CA SER A 551 -1.76 17.35 6.91
C SER A 551 -0.77 17.92 5.92
N LEU A 552 -0.25 17.05 5.06
CA LEU A 552 0.70 17.41 4.00
C LEU A 552 -0.09 18.01 2.83
N ARG A 553 -0.47 19.29 2.89
CA ARG A 553 -1.06 19.97 1.72
C ARG A 553 -0.03 20.07 0.60
N TRP A 554 -0.19 19.20 -0.41
CA TRP A 554 0.73 19.01 -1.53
C TRP A 554 0.75 20.19 -2.51
N ASP A 555 -0.35 20.93 -2.64
CA ASP A 555 -0.55 21.89 -3.72
C ASP A 555 -0.79 23.33 -3.19
N PRO A 556 0.07 24.30 -3.58
CA PRO A 556 -0.07 25.67 -3.14
C PRO A 556 -1.30 26.38 -3.70
N ILE A 557 -1.95 25.90 -4.77
CA ILE A 557 -3.19 26.47 -5.32
C ILE A 557 -4.37 26.20 -4.36
N THR A 558 -4.49 24.97 -3.84
CA THR A 558 -5.49 24.61 -2.81
C THR A 558 -5.18 25.26 -1.46
N ALA A 559 -3.90 25.48 -1.15
CA ALA A 559 -3.52 26.23 0.05
C ALA A 559 -3.84 27.74 -0.06
N LEU A 560 -3.62 28.35 -1.23
CA LEU A 560 -3.96 29.75 -1.52
C LEU A 560 -5.46 30.00 -1.73
N SER A 561 -6.24 29.01 -2.19
CA SER A 561 -7.69 29.16 -2.37
C SER A 561 -8.44 29.08 -1.04
N ALA A 562 -7.93 28.35 -0.06
CA ALA A 562 -8.50 28.25 1.29
C ALA A 562 -8.09 29.42 2.21
N ALA A 563 -6.98 30.11 1.91
CA ALA A 563 -6.50 31.28 2.66
C ALA A 563 -6.17 32.40 1.67
N SER A 564 -6.98 33.46 1.64
CA SER A 564 -6.83 34.55 0.68
C SER A 564 -5.40 35.13 0.68
N LEU A 565 -4.86 35.40 -0.52
CA LEU A 565 -3.57 36.08 -0.71
C LEU A 565 -3.45 37.37 0.13
N SER A 566 -4.56 38.09 0.35
CA SER A 566 -4.59 39.30 1.17
C SER A 566 -4.26 39.04 2.65
N THR A 567 -4.72 37.93 3.22
CA THR A 567 -4.39 37.51 4.59
C THR A 567 -2.92 37.14 4.68
N ILE A 568 -2.38 36.47 3.65
CA ILE A 568 -0.95 36.14 3.56
C ILE A 568 -0.11 37.41 3.51
N PHE A 569 -0.44 38.38 2.64
CA PHE A 569 0.30 39.64 2.54
C PHE A 569 0.20 40.52 3.79
N ARG A 570 -0.93 40.48 4.52
CA ARG A 570 -1.06 41.13 5.84
C ARG A 570 -0.14 40.50 6.87
N ILE A 571 -0.16 39.18 7.02
CA ILE A 571 0.71 38.45 7.96
C ILE A 571 2.18 38.68 7.59
N VAL A 572 2.54 38.71 6.31
CA VAL A 572 3.89 39.03 5.82
C VAL A 572 4.29 40.47 6.17
N GLY A 573 3.40 41.43 5.97
CA GLY A 573 3.62 42.84 6.37
C GLY A 573 3.84 42.98 7.88
N ASP A 574 3.00 42.34 8.68
CA ASP A 574 3.06 42.37 10.15
C ASP A 574 4.32 41.64 10.68
N THR A 575 4.75 40.56 10.02
CA THR A 575 5.98 39.81 10.38
C THR A 575 7.24 40.53 9.94
N ALA A 576 7.22 41.20 8.79
CA ALA A 576 8.33 42.06 8.35
C ALA A 576 8.57 43.18 9.38
N ASP A 577 7.52 43.73 9.99
CA ASP A 577 7.67 44.72 11.06
C ASP A 577 8.28 44.16 12.35
N ILE A 578 8.09 42.86 12.68
CA ILE A 578 8.77 42.21 13.82
C ILE A 578 10.28 42.11 13.59
N VAL A 579 10.72 41.86 12.35
CA VAL A 579 12.15 41.74 11.98
C VAL A 579 12.79 43.11 11.72
N ILE A 580 12.04 44.07 11.19
CA ILE A 580 12.52 45.39 10.80
C ILE A 580 12.50 46.38 11.97
N ARG A 581 11.57 46.25 12.94
CA ARG A 581 11.51 47.12 14.14
C ARG A 581 12.84 47.23 14.88
N PRO A 582 13.57 46.15 15.17
CA PRO A 582 14.89 46.22 15.81
C PRO A 582 15.89 47.07 15.01
N PHE A 583 15.84 47.03 13.67
CA PHE A 583 16.72 47.78 12.79
C PHE A 583 16.29 49.24 12.58
N LYS A 584 14.98 49.54 12.59
CA LYS A 584 14.45 50.91 12.56
C LYS A 584 14.73 51.67 13.87
N ILE A 585 14.65 50.98 15.02
CA ILE A 585 14.95 51.55 16.34
C ILE A 585 16.45 51.89 16.49
N HIS A 586 17.33 51.26 15.70
CA HIS A 586 18.76 51.60 15.67
C HIS A 586 19.11 52.75 14.73
N LYS A 587 18.20 53.12 13.81
CA LYS A 587 18.44 54.17 12.80
C LYS A 587 17.78 55.52 13.13
N SER A 588 16.88 55.56 14.11
CA SER A 588 16.15 56.79 14.51
C SER A 588 16.82 57.56 15.67
N LYS A 589 18.14 57.45 15.85
CA LYS A 589 18.90 58.21 16.87
C LYS A 589 19.82 59.29 16.29
N THR A 590 19.63 59.64 15.02
CA THR A 590 20.34 60.77 14.42
C THR A 590 19.37 61.44 13.45
N GLU A 591 19.18 62.75 13.64
CA GLU A 591 18.34 63.69 12.87
C GLU A 591 16.91 63.90 13.42
N GLU A 592 16.82 64.84 14.36
CA GLU A 592 15.66 65.72 14.52
C GLU A 592 15.85 67.00 13.66
N VAL A 593 14.72 67.62 13.31
CA VAL A 593 14.49 68.97 12.73
C VAL A 593 14.29 69.02 11.21
N THR A 594 13.04 68.91 10.73
CA THR A 594 12.18 70.03 10.24
C THR A 594 10.87 69.49 9.62
N GLU A 595 9.75 70.14 9.95
CA GLU A 595 8.45 70.04 9.28
C GLU A 595 8.47 70.71 7.91
N GLU A 596 7.90 70.08 6.86
CA GLU A 596 6.75 70.58 6.07
C GLU A 596 6.57 69.85 4.71
N LEU A 597 5.30 69.51 4.43
CA LEU A 597 4.55 69.51 3.15
C LEU A 597 4.92 68.59 1.95
N ALA A 598 3.87 67.89 1.50
CA ALA A 598 3.54 67.41 0.12
C ALA A 598 3.91 65.95 -0.29
N PRO A 599 3.33 65.39 -1.38
CA PRO A 599 2.03 64.71 -1.36
C PRO A 599 2.10 63.21 -1.79
N LYS A 600 0.94 62.53 -1.63
CA LYS A 600 0.63 61.15 -2.09
C LYS A 600 1.34 60.76 -3.40
N ARG A 601 2.17 59.72 -3.38
CA ARG A 601 2.61 58.99 -4.58
C ARG A 601 2.05 57.57 -4.58
N HIS A 602 1.17 57.32 -5.54
CA HIS A 602 0.80 55.99 -5.99
C HIS A 602 2.05 55.28 -6.53
N SER A 603 2.40 54.10 -5.98
CA SER A 603 3.36 53.20 -6.62
C SER A 603 2.62 52.08 -7.34
N ILE A 604 2.76 52.11 -8.65
CA ILE A 604 2.26 51.14 -9.63
C ILE A 604 2.95 49.79 -9.39
N ALA A 605 2.17 48.76 -9.04
CA ALA A 605 2.61 47.37 -9.09
C ALA A 605 2.32 46.79 -10.49
N PRO A 606 3.22 45.96 -11.07
CA PRO A 606 3.02 45.40 -12.39
C PRO A 606 1.94 44.31 -12.39
N SER A 607 1.06 44.40 -13.39
CA SER A 607 -0.02 43.47 -13.68
C SER A 607 0.51 42.08 -14.06
N PHE A 608 0.19 41.07 -13.27
CA PHE A 608 0.06 39.69 -13.73
C PHE A 608 -1.43 39.33 -13.63
N ALA A 609 -2.05 38.98 -14.75
CA ALA A 609 -3.49 38.83 -14.91
C ALA A 609 -4.09 37.83 -13.91
N MET A 610 -4.98 38.31 -13.02
CA MET A 610 -5.86 37.48 -12.20
C MET A 610 -7.24 37.37 -12.86
N LEU A 611 -7.78 36.15 -12.91
CA LEU A 611 -9.21 35.90 -13.12
C LEU A 611 -10.00 36.40 -11.89
N PRO A 612 -11.20 36.99 -12.07
CA PRO A 612 -11.98 37.49 -10.95
C PRO A 612 -12.67 36.33 -10.22
N LEU A 613 -12.46 36.22 -8.90
CA LEU A 613 -13.21 35.32 -8.01
C LEU A 613 -14.08 36.15 -7.04
N PRO A 614 -15.20 35.59 -6.55
CA PRO A 614 -16.22 36.36 -5.85
C PRO A 614 -15.79 36.75 -4.42
N GLU A 615 -16.19 37.95 -4.00
CA GLU A 615 -16.00 38.47 -2.65
C GLU A 615 -16.88 37.72 -1.63
N PHE A 616 -16.27 37.27 -0.54
CA PHE A 616 -16.95 36.78 0.67
C PHE A 616 -16.59 37.67 1.87
N PRO A 617 -17.49 37.82 2.86
CA PRO A 617 -17.42 38.90 3.85
C PRO A 617 -16.29 38.75 4.88
N GLU A 618 -15.85 39.90 5.38
CA GLU A 618 -14.64 40.17 6.17
C GLU A 618 -14.54 39.41 7.50
N SER A 619 -13.36 38.85 7.79
CA SER A 619 -13.04 38.08 9.00
C SER A 619 -12.32 38.93 10.07
N GLU A 620 -13.02 39.88 10.70
CA GLU A 620 -12.46 40.67 11.83
C GLU A 620 -12.06 39.80 13.04
N GLN A 621 -12.72 38.65 13.23
CA GLN A 621 -12.49 37.75 14.37
C GLN A 621 -11.10 37.08 14.39
N LEU A 622 -10.47 36.90 13.21
CA LEU A 622 -9.14 36.26 13.11
C LEU A 622 -8.02 37.22 13.59
N ALA A 623 -8.16 38.51 13.32
CA ALA A 623 -7.20 39.53 13.73
C ALA A 623 -7.20 39.74 15.25
N GLU A 624 -8.38 39.66 15.87
CA GLU A 624 -8.56 39.83 17.31
C GLU A 624 -8.01 38.65 18.13
N ALA A 625 -8.08 37.43 17.58
CA ALA A 625 -7.49 36.23 18.19
C ALA A 625 -5.95 36.25 18.16
N ILE A 626 -5.35 36.78 17.10
CA ILE A 626 -3.89 36.92 16.95
C ILE A 626 -3.33 37.99 17.90
N ALA A 627 -4.09 39.05 18.18
CA ALA A 627 -3.68 40.14 19.06
C ALA A 627 -3.59 39.77 20.56
N ARG A 628 -4.11 38.60 20.98
CA ARG A 628 -4.14 38.16 22.39
C ARG A 628 -2.98 37.26 22.82
N VAL A 629 -1.98 37.03 21.97
CA VAL A 629 -0.80 36.22 22.33
C VAL A 629 0.11 37.02 23.28
N PRO A 630 0.37 36.55 24.53
CA PRO A 630 1.25 37.26 25.44
C PRO A 630 2.72 37.13 25.01
N ASN A 631 3.45 38.25 25.08
CA ASN A 631 4.90 38.31 24.88
C ASN A 631 5.63 37.29 25.77
N THR A 632 6.46 36.45 25.15
CA THR A 632 7.19 35.37 25.80
C THR A 632 8.43 35.88 26.54
N ASN A 633 8.28 36.06 27.85
CA ASN A 633 9.33 35.86 28.85
C ASN A 633 8.63 35.38 30.14
N LEU A 634 8.36 34.08 30.25
CA LEU A 634 7.59 33.51 31.36
C LEU A 634 8.36 32.36 32.06
N PRO A 635 8.50 32.35 33.40
CA PRO A 635 9.24 31.33 34.14
C PRO A 635 8.52 29.96 34.16
N LEU A 636 9.27 28.86 34.37
CA LEU A 636 8.81 27.46 34.34
C LEU A 636 7.52 27.13 35.13
N GLY A 637 7.15 27.94 36.14
CA GLY A 637 5.93 27.73 36.95
C GLY A 637 4.61 28.10 36.26
N SER A 638 4.63 29.02 35.28
CA SER A 638 3.42 29.53 34.62
C SER A 638 2.98 28.73 33.39
N GLN A 639 3.81 27.80 32.90
CA GLN A 639 3.44 26.85 31.84
C GLN A 639 2.24 25.96 32.23
N ARG A 640 2.13 25.59 33.52
CA ARG A 640 0.97 24.81 34.01
C ARG A 640 -0.32 25.63 34.06
N GLN A 641 -0.24 26.93 34.35
CA GLN A 641 -1.39 27.83 34.39
C GLN A 641 -1.86 28.28 33.00
N ALA A 642 -0.92 28.53 32.08
CA ALA A 642 -1.25 28.78 30.67
C ALA A 642 -1.89 27.53 30.03
N ALA A 643 -1.35 26.34 30.30
CA ALA A 643 -1.98 25.09 29.89
C ALA A 643 -3.39 24.91 30.48
N SER A 644 -3.61 25.24 31.76
CA SER A 644 -4.93 25.11 32.38
C SER A 644 -5.96 26.12 31.87
N ALA A 645 -5.56 27.36 31.57
CA ALA A 645 -6.45 28.39 31.04
C ALA A 645 -6.86 28.10 29.58
N VAL A 646 -5.91 27.61 28.77
CA VAL A 646 -6.21 27.13 27.42
C VAL A 646 -7.07 25.88 27.45
N LEU A 647 -6.83 24.94 28.39
CA LEU A 647 -7.65 23.74 28.59
C LEU A 647 -9.10 24.06 29.03
N SER A 648 -9.32 25.08 29.87
CA SER A 648 -10.67 25.44 30.33
C SER A 648 -11.55 26.06 29.23
N ASP A 649 -10.95 26.76 28.27
CA ASP A 649 -11.67 27.28 27.09
C ASP A 649 -11.77 26.23 25.96
N PHE A 650 -10.77 25.35 25.80
CA PHE A 650 -10.84 24.21 24.88
C PHE A 650 -11.91 23.19 25.27
N GLY A 651 -12.17 22.99 26.57
CA GLY A 651 -13.22 22.09 27.06
C GLY A 651 -14.64 22.47 26.62
N LYS A 652 -14.85 23.74 26.21
CA LYS A 652 -16.11 24.24 25.65
C LYS A 652 -16.16 24.21 24.11
N LEU A 653 -15.07 23.79 23.45
CA LEU A 653 -14.78 24.03 22.05
C LEU A 653 -14.88 22.76 21.15
N ALA A 654 -15.61 21.75 21.61
CA ALA A 654 -15.74 20.44 20.95
C ALA A 654 -16.72 20.44 19.75
N GLY A 655 -16.50 21.35 18.79
CA GLY A 655 -17.27 21.43 17.53
C GLY A 655 -16.37 21.35 16.30
N ASN A 656 -16.80 20.61 15.28
CA ASN A 656 -16.04 20.44 14.02
C ASN A 656 -15.75 21.77 13.29
N ALA A 657 -16.64 22.77 13.44
CA ALA A 657 -16.47 24.09 12.82
C ALA A 657 -15.29 24.90 13.41
N THR A 658 -15.03 24.77 14.72
CA THR A 658 -13.98 25.52 15.42
C THR A 658 -12.59 24.93 15.19
N LYS A 659 -12.46 23.60 15.05
CA LYS A 659 -11.22 22.94 14.63
C LYS A 659 -10.77 23.42 13.24
N GLY A 660 -11.72 23.48 12.29
CA GLY A 660 -11.46 23.92 10.93
C GLY A 660 -10.82 25.30 10.86
N ILE A 661 -11.37 26.26 11.63
CA ILE A 661 -10.94 27.67 11.60
C ILE A 661 -9.63 27.89 12.38
N LEU A 662 -9.50 27.31 13.58
CA LEU A 662 -8.39 27.64 14.48
C LEU A 662 -7.14 26.78 14.29
N ILE A 663 -7.30 25.57 13.75
CA ILE A 663 -6.19 24.60 13.62
C ILE A 663 -5.96 24.27 12.15
N ASP A 664 -7.00 23.81 11.44
CA ASP A 664 -6.81 23.25 10.11
C ASP A 664 -6.43 24.31 9.07
N ILE A 665 -7.02 25.52 9.09
CA ILE A 665 -6.67 26.61 8.17
C ILE A 665 -5.23 27.14 8.40
N PRO A 666 -4.81 27.51 9.64
CA PRO A 666 -3.43 27.95 9.87
C PRO A 666 -2.39 26.86 9.56
N LEU A 667 -2.66 25.61 9.94
CA LEU A 667 -1.77 24.48 9.63
C LEU A 667 -1.68 24.23 8.13
N ALA A 668 -2.81 24.26 7.44
CA ALA A 668 -2.87 24.15 5.98
C ALA A 668 -2.07 25.22 5.25
N LEU A 669 -2.17 26.47 5.70
CA LEU A 669 -1.40 27.57 5.14
C LEU A 669 0.08 27.40 5.43
N THR A 670 0.43 26.98 6.65
CA THR A 670 1.81 26.68 7.06
C THR A 670 2.44 25.63 6.14
N GLU A 671 1.79 24.49 5.97
CA GLU A 671 2.27 23.37 5.15
C GLU A 671 2.22 23.68 3.65
N GLY A 672 1.19 24.39 3.19
CA GLY A 672 1.08 24.82 1.80
C GLY A 672 2.23 25.73 1.38
N LEU A 673 2.56 26.74 2.19
CA LEU A 673 3.71 27.62 1.96
C LEU A 673 5.04 26.87 2.04
N ARG A 674 5.14 25.89 2.94
CA ARG A 674 6.31 25.02 3.06
C ARG A 674 6.54 24.20 1.78
N ALA A 675 5.46 23.78 1.12
CA ALA A 675 5.50 22.95 -0.08
C ALA A 675 5.83 23.73 -1.38
N VAL A 676 5.62 25.05 -1.41
CA VAL A 676 5.84 25.91 -2.61
C VAL A 676 7.19 25.66 -3.31
N PRO A 677 8.33 25.46 -2.62
CA PRO A 677 9.61 25.22 -3.28
C PRO A 677 9.64 24.02 -4.23
N ARG A 678 8.75 23.03 -4.04
CA ARG A 678 8.64 21.89 -4.97
C ARG A 678 8.22 22.31 -6.37
N LEU A 679 7.43 23.37 -6.53
CA LEU A 679 6.94 23.83 -7.84
C LEU A 679 8.05 24.23 -8.81
N TYR A 680 9.20 24.65 -8.29
CA TYR A 680 10.36 25.05 -9.10
C TYR A 680 11.58 24.13 -8.91
N GLY A 681 11.34 22.91 -8.42
CA GLY A 681 12.32 21.82 -8.37
C GLY A 681 13.20 21.80 -7.13
N THR A 682 12.87 22.55 -6.07
CA THR A 682 13.64 22.55 -4.82
C THR A 682 13.06 21.52 -3.85
N PRO A 683 13.88 20.60 -3.28
CA PRO A 683 13.40 19.63 -2.32
C PRO A 683 12.94 20.32 -1.03
N VAL A 684 11.82 19.84 -0.47
CA VAL A 684 11.27 20.31 0.79
C VAL A 684 11.52 19.26 1.86
N ARG A 685 12.24 19.65 2.91
CA ARG A 685 12.55 18.77 4.04
C ARG A 685 11.26 18.42 4.79
N LYS A 686 11.04 17.14 5.10
CA LYS A 686 9.96 16.68 6.00
C LYS A 686 10.32 17.07 7.45
N HIS A 687 9.34 17.44 8.27
CA HIS A 687 9.54 17.64 9.71
C HIS A 687 9.27 16.35 10.48
N ASP A 688 9.64 16.35 11.77
CA ASP A 688 9.29 15.27 12.69
C ASP A 688 7.78 15.31 13.01
N PRO A 689 7.12 14.18 13.28
CA PRO A 689 5.67 14.12 13.50
C PRO A 689 5.21 14.86 14.77
N VAL A 690 4.00 15.45 14.72
CA VAL A 690 3.42 16.22 15.82
C VAL A 690 2.42 15.39 16.63
N ASP A 691 2.89 14.47 17.46
CA ASP A 691 1.98 13.56 18.19
C ASP A 691 1.26 14.17 19.41
N ASN A 692 1.83 15.22 20.03
CA ASN A 692 1.30 15.87 21.22
C ASN A 692 1.81 17.31 21.33
N PHE A 693 1.40 18.03 22.36
CA PHE A 693 1.78 19.44 22.54
C PHE A 693 3.31 19.65 22.65
N GLN A 694 4.03 18.75 23.33
CA GLN A 694 5.48 18.85 23.48
C GLN A 694 6.21 18.63 22.16
N SER A 695 5.80 17.62 21.38
CA SER A 695 6.38 17.42 20.04
C SER A 695 6.04 18.58 19.11
N GLY A 696 4.84 19.15 19.21
CA GLY A 696 4.46 20.37 18.47
C GLY A 696 5.38 21.56 18.74
N LEU A 697 5.77 21.80 20.00
CA LEU A 697 6.75 22.84 20.35
C LEU A 697 8.14 22.57 19.79
N VAL A 698 8.60 21.31 19.81
CA VAL A 698 9.89 20.91 19.25
C VAL A 698 9.92 21.12 17.73
N VAL A 699 8.87 20.68 17.03
CA VAL A 699 8.74 20.84 15.58
C VAL A 699 8.67 22.31 15.19
N ALA A 700 7.90 23.12 15.91
CA ALA A 700 7.87 24.58 15.74
C ALA A 700 9.25 25.23 15.83
N GLY A 701 10.01 24.95 16.88
CA GLY A 701 11.35 25.52 17.04
C GLY A 701 12.33 25.11 15.94
N LYS A 702 12.35 23.82 15.58
CA LYS A 702 13.24 23.27 14.55
C LYS A 702 12.90 23.82 13.17
N THR A 703 11.63 23.77 12.77
CA THR A 703 11.16 24.27 11.48
C THR A 703 11.31 25.79 11.34
N PHE A 704 11.15 26.55 12.44
CA PHE A 704 11.42 27.98 12.45
C PHE A 704 12.89 28.28 12.14
N CYS A 705 13.82 27.67 12.87
CA CYS A 705 15.25 27.89 12.64
C CYS A 705 15.67 27.48 11.22
N GLU A 706 15.22 26.31 10.76
CA GLU A 706 15.52 25.79 9.43
C GLU A 706 14.91 26.66 8.31
N GLY A 707 13.66 27.10 8.46
CA GLY A 707 12.98 27.92 7.46
C GLY A 707 13.55 29.34 7.37
N MET A 708 13.93 29.94 8.50
CA MET A 708 14.59 31.26 8.52
C MET A 708 16.00 31.20 7.90
N ALA A 709 16.81 30.22 8.29
CA ALA A 709 18.15 30.04 7.73
C ALA A 709 18.09 29.70 6.23
N GLY A 710 17.23 28.73 5.86
CA GLY A 710 17.03 28.30 4.48
C GLY A 710 16.49 29.41 3.58
N GLY A 711 15.52 30.19 4.06
CA GLY A 711 14.95 31.31 3.31
C GLY A 711 16.00 32.35 2.93
N VAL A 712 16.88 32.74 3.87
CA VAL A 712 17.96 33.71 3.60
C VAL A 712 19.03 33.11 2.69
N SER A 713 19.46 31.87 2.95
CA SER A 713 20.52 31.24 2.15
C SER A 713 20.10 31.01 0.70
N ASP A 714 18.84 30.65 0.46
CA ASP A 714 18.34 30.26 -0.86
C ASP A 714 18.41 31.40 -1.89
N ILE A 715 18.32 32.66 -1.45
CA ILE A 715 18.55 33.83 -2.31
C ILE A 715 19.92 33.73 -2.97
N PHE A 716 20.96 33.42 -2.21
CA PHE A 716 22.33 33.35 -2.70
C PHE A 716 22.62 32.02 -3.39
N VAL A 717 22.18 30.91 -2.80
CA VAL A 717 22.41 29.55 -3.31
C VAL A 717 21.79 29.37 -4.69
N HIS A 718 20.51 29.71 -4.88
CA HIS A 718 19.85 29.56 -6.18
C HIS A 718 20.43 30.52 -7.24
N THR A 719 20.76 31.76 -6.85
CA THR A 719 21.39 32.73 -7.76
C THR A 719 22.76 32.27 -8.22
N TYR A 720 23.59 31.75 -7.30
CA TYR A 720 24.92 31.23 -7.61
C TYR A 720 24.86 29.98 -8.50
N HIS A 721 24.04 29.00 -8.14
CA HIS A 721 23.87 27.79 -8.96
C HIS A 721 23.28 28.09 -10.33
N GLY A 722 22.25 28.93 -10.40
CA GLY A 722 21.69 29.39 -11.66
C GLY A 722 22.74 30.07 -12.54
N LYS A 723 23.54 30.99 -11.95
CA LYS A 723 24.65 31.64 -12.66
C LYS A 723 25.68 30.65 -13.20
N LYS A 724 26.01 29.62 -12.42
CA LYS A 724 26.99 28.59 -12.82
C LYS A 724 26.51 27.73 -13.99
N VAL A 725 25.20 27.45 -14.08
CA VAL A 725 24.63 26.56 -15.09
C VAL A 725 24.23 27.30 -16.37
N GLU A 726 23.57 28.46 -16.28
CA GLU A 726 23.01 29.18 -17.43
C GLU A 726 23.51 30.64 -17.56
N GLY A 727 24.61 30.99 -16.88
CA GLY A 727 25.19 32.33 -16.96
C GLY A 727 24.26 33.42 -16.41
N ALA A 728 24.20 34.59 -17.07
CA ALA A 728 23.39 35.71 -16.60
C ALA A 728 21.88 35.39 -16.54
N ALA A 729 21.36 34.62 -17.50
CA ALA A 729 19.96 34.19 -17.52
C ALA A 729 19.62 33.22 -16.38
N GLY A 730 20.58 32.36 -15.99
CA GLY A 730 20.42 31.51 -14.82
C GLY A 730 20.52 32.27 -13.50
N ALA A 731 21.33 33.33 -13.44
CA ALA A 731 21.42 34.18 -12.26
C ALA A 731 20.07 34.86 -11.94
N THR A 732 19.37 35.38 -12.96
CA THR A 732 18.06 36.02 -12.78
C THR A 732 16.97 35.01 -12.42
N LYS A 733 16.93 33.84 -13.08
CA LYS A 733 16.03 32.74 -12.69
C LYS A 733 16.30 32.26 -11.27
N GLY A 734 17.58 32.13 -10.91
CA GLY A 734 18.04 31.73 -9.58
C GLY A 734 17.62 32.73 -8.50
N LEU A 735 17.77 34.03 -8.78
CA LEU A 735 17.31 35.09 -7.88
C LEU A 735 15.79 35.05 -7.69
N GLY A 736 15.03 34.84 -8.77
CA GLY A 736 13.57 34.68 -8.68
C GLY A 736 13.15 33.50 -7.80
N LYS A 737 13.77 32.32 -7.99
CA LYS A 737 13.55 31.14 -7.12
C LYS A 737 13.95 31.40 -5.67
N GLY A 738 15.07 32.09 -5.47
CA GLY A 738 15.58 32.44 -4.14
C GLY A 738 14.69 33.40 -3.37
N VAL A 739 14.19 34.47 -4.02
CA VAL A 739 13.22 35.40 -3.42
C VAL A 739 11.90 34.70 -3.11
N ALA A 740 11.39 33.87 -4.03
CA ALA A 740 10.20 33.08 -3.77
C ALA A 740 10.39 32.14 -2.56
N SER A 741 11.55 31.46 -2.48
CA SER A 741 11.91 30.59 -1.37
C SER A 741 12.00 31.35 -0.04
N PHE A 742 12.60 32.54 -0.04
CA PHE A 742 12.68 33.40 1.13
C PHE A 742 11.27 33.70 1.67
N VAL A 743 10.40 34.27 0.84
CA VAL A 743 9.03 34.65 1.25
C VAL A 743 8.27 33.45 1.79
N THR A 744 8.28 32.32 1.08
CA THR A 744 7.46 31.17 1.46
C THR A 744 8.01 30.46 2.69
N LYS A 745 9.34 30.27 2.78
CA LYS A 745 9.97 29.56 3.92
C LYS A 745 9.89 30.37 5.20
N THR A 746 10.14 31.68 5.19
CA THR A 746 10.05 32.51 6.41
C THR A 746 8.62 32.63 6.90
N THR A 747 7.65 32.78 5.98
CA THR A 747 6.22 32.86 6.36
C THR A 747 5.73 31.53 6.93
N SER A 748 6.07 30.41 6.29
CA SER A 748 5.78 29.08 6.81
C SER A 748 6.42 28.85 8.18
N ALA A 749 7.70 29.22 8.36
CA ALA A 749 8.42 29.13 9.63
C ALA A 749 7.71 29.90 10.76
N THR A 750 7.31 31.14 10.51
CA THR A 750 6.61 31.97 11.50
C THR A 750 5.24 31.40 11.85
N LEU A 751 4.44 31.00 10.86
CA LEU A 751 3.14 30.37 11.11
C LEU A 751 3.28 29.04 11.86
N GLY A 752 4.34 28.28 11.58
CA GLY A 752 4.72 27.03 12.26
C GLY A 752 4.87 27.17 13.78
N LEU A 753 5.30 28.33 14.28
CA LEU A 753 5.40 28.59 15.72
C LEU A 753 4.05 28.51 16.44
N PHE A 754 2.95 28.74 15.72
CA PHE A 754 1.60 28.63 16.25
C PHE A 754 0.91 27.32 15.83
N SER A 755 1.01 26.95 14.54
CA SER A 755 0.23 25.85 13.98
C SER A 755 0.64 24.48 14.52
N TYR A 756 1.94 24.19 14.66
CA TYR A 756 2.39 22.89 15.18
C TYR A 756 2.04 22.69 16.67
N PRO A 757 2.24 23.67 17.58
CA PRO A 757 1.81 23.51 18.96
C PRO A 757 0.28 23.41 19.10
N ALA A 758 -0.49 24.18 18.31
CA ALA A 758 -1.95 24.09 18.29
C ALA A 758 -2.44 22.71 17.83
N GLN A 759 -1.84 22.16 16.77
CA GLN A 759 -2.10 20.79 16.31
C GLN A 759 -1.77 19.76 17.39
N GLY A 760 -0.62 19.89 18.06
CA GLY A 760 -0.21 19.00 19.15
C GLY A 760 -1.14 19.07 20.36
N LEU A 761 -1.64 20.27 20.69
CA LEU A 761 -2.64 20.47 21.74
C LEU A 761 -3.96 19.75 21.40
N TYR A 762 -4.44 19.93 20.17
CA TYR A 762 -5.64 19.26 19.68
C TYR A 762 -5.53 17.75 19.78
N ARG A 763 -4.42 17.16 19.32
CA ARG A 763 -4.14 15.72 19.44
C ARG A 763 -4.11 15.24 20.88
N SER A 764 -3.52 16.05 21.77
CA SER A 764 -3.49 15.75 23.21
C SER A 764 -4.90 15.75 23.82
N ALA A 765 -5.74 16.72 23.43
CA ALA A 765 -7.13 16.79 23.87
C ALA A 765 -7.98 15.64 23.30
N TRP A 766 -7.79 15.30 22.03
CA TRP A 766 -8.47 14.18 21.35
C TRP A 766 -8.16 12.85 22.04
N ALA A 767 -6.88 12.58 22.31
CA ALA A 767 -6.45 11.38 23.00
C ALA A 767 -7.02 11.28 24.43
N ALA A 768 -7.28 12.42 25.08
CA ALA A 768 -7.88 12.47 26.41
C ALA A 768 -9.40 12.21 26.39
N THR A 769 -10.09 12.46 25.28
CA THR A 769 -11.54 12.22 25.15
C THR A 769 -11.88 10.85 24.56
N HIS A 770 -10.99 10.25 23.78
CA HIS A 770 -11.20 8.96 23.11
C HIS A 770 -10.42 7.80 23.78
N VAL A 771 -10.59 7.65 25.10
CA VAL A 771 -9.80 6.69 25.90
C VAL A 771 -10.30 5.25 25.78
N GLU A 772 -11.59 5.03 25.50
CA GLU A 772 -12.20 3.69 25.52
C GLU A 772 -11.61 2.72 24.48
N PRO A 773 -11.42 3.08 23.19
CA PRO A 773 -10.76 2.21 22.22
C PRO A 773 -9.36 1.77 22.66
N ARG A 774 -8.59 2.68 23.29
CA ARG A 774 -7.26 2.36 23.84
C ARG A 774 -7.33 1.38 25.00
N LYS A 775 -8.31 1.50 25.90
CA LYS A 775 -8.52 0.52 26.97
C LYS A 775 -8.89 -0.85 26.41
N MET A 776 -9.76 -0.91 25.41
CA MET A 776 -10.14 -2.18 24.76
C MET A 776 -8.94 -2.89 24.16
N MET A 777 -8.04 -2.16 23.47
CA MET A 777 -6.80 -2.72 22.93
C MET A 777 -5.87 -3.25 24.03
N ILE A 778 -5.70 -2.52 25.13
CA ILE A 778 -4.88 -2.98 26.26
C ILE A 778 -5.47 -4.26 26.86
N MET A 779 -6.79 -4.29 27.07
CA MET A 779 -7.46 -5.48 27.59
C MET A 779 -7.34 -6.68 26.64
N ALA A 780 -7.53 -6.50 25.33
CA ALA A 780 -7.34 -7.58 24.35
C ALA A 780 -5.91 -8.16 24.41
N LYS A 781 -4.88 -7.29 24.52
CA LYS A 781 -3.48 -7.73 24.66
C LYS A 781 -3.22 -8.47 25.97
N LEU A 782 -3.87 -8.06 27.07
CA LEU A 782 -3.78 -8.76 28.35
C LEU A 782 -4.49 -10.11 28.30
N THR A 783 -5.70 -10.19 27.73
CA THR A 783 -6.44 -11.45 27.55
C THR A 783 -5.64 -12.45 26.72
N GLU A 784 -5.01 -12.01 25.63
CA GLU A 784 -4.12 -12.87 24.86
C GLU A 784 -2.86 -13.25 25.66
N GLY A 785 -2.28 -12.31 26.40
CA GLY A 785 -1.13 -12.58 27.27
C GLY A 785 -1.42 -13.65 28.32
N ASP A 786 -2.59 -13.59 28.96
CA ASP A 786 -3.05 -14.59 29.93
C ASP A 786 -3.23 -15.96 29.28
N TRP A 787 -3.80 -16.02 28.08
CA TRP A 787 -3.93 -17.27 27.33
C TRP A 787 -2.56 -17.86 26.98
N LEU A 788 -1.62 -17.06 26.44
CA LEU A 788 -0.27 -17.50 26.12
C LEU A 788 0.48 -18.03 27.35
N VAL A 789 0.31 -17.40 28.52
CA VAL A 789 0.88 -17.88 29.78
C VAL A 789 0.28 -19.23 30.20
N SER A 790 -1.02 -19.45 29.96
CA SER A 790 -1.65 -20.75 30.26
C SER A 790 -1.18 -21.90 29.36
N GLU A 791 -0.76 -21.60 28.13
CA GLU A 791 -0.21 -22.59 27.19
C GLU A 791 1.29 -22.88 27.43
N GLU A 792 2.00 -21.98 28.11
CA GLU A 792 3.45 -22.08 28.36
C GLU A 792 3.77 -22.17 29.87
N PRO A 793 3.90 -23.39 30.44
CA PRO A 793 4.10 -23.59 31.88
C PRO A 793 5.30 -22.83 32.48
N GLN A 794 6.32 -22.54 31.66
CA GLN A 794 7.56 -21.84 32.03
C GLN A 794 7.29 -20.44 32.60
N TRP A 795 6.28 -19.72 32.11
CA TRP A 795 5.90 -18.40 32.63
C TRP A 795 5.39 -18.46 34.08
N SER A 796 4.78 -19.58 34.46
CA SER A 796 4.32 -19.82 35.83
C SER A 796 5.50 -19.96 36.80
N THR A 797 6.57 -20.61 36.33
CA THR A 797 7.79 -20.87 37.12
C THR A 797 8.68 -19.62 37.22
N ASP A 798 8.71 -18.79 36.19
CA ASP A 798 9.52 -17.56 36.11
C ASP A 798 8.84 -16.32 36.73
N ARG A 799 7.68 -16.48 37.37
CA ARG A 799 6.87 -15.38 37.90
C ARG A 799 7.67 -14.43 38.80
N ASP A 800 8.41 -14.97 39.77
CA ASP A 800 9.16 -14.14 40.73
C ASP A 800 10.30 -13.37 40.05
N ALA A 801 10.92 -13.95 39.02
CA ALA A 801 11.94 -13.29 38.22
C ALA A 801 11.35 -12.08 37.45
N ILE A 802 10.16 -12.23 36.86
CA ILE A 802 9.46 -11.13 36.18
C ILE A 802 9.14 -9.98 37.15
N LEU A 803 8.71 -10.30 38.38
CA LEU A 803 8.45 -9.29 39.40
C LEU A 803 9.73 -8.55 39.81
N GLN A 804 10.82 -9.28 40.01
CA GLN A 804 12.13 -8.73 40.35
C GLN A 804 12.68 -7.83 39.23
N ASP A 805 12.62 -8.31 37.99
CA ASP A 805 13.04 -7.56 36.79
C ASP A 805 12.25 -6.27 36.67
N PHE A 806 10.93 -6.30 36.85
CA PHE A 806 10.09 -5.11 36.78
C PHE A 806 10.46 -4.08 37.85
N ASN A 807 10.74 -4.52 39.09
CA ASN A 807 11.20 -3.64 40.17
C ASN A 807 12.54 -2.96 39.83
N GLY A 808 13.49 -3.72 39.30
CA GLY A 808 14.77 -3.19 38.82
C GLY A 808 14.60 -2.17 37.68
N LEU A 809 13.84 -2.54 36.65
CA LEU A 809 13.60 -1.71 35.46
C LEU A 809 12.87 -0.40 35.80
N ARG A 810 11.86 -0.46 36.70
CA ARG A 810 11.15 0.76 37.17
C ARG A 810 11.97 1.61 38.15
N GLY A 811 13.13 1.12 38.59
CA GLY A 811 14.06 1.87 39.44
C GLY A 811 13.79 1.81 40.93
N GLN A 812 13.00 0.85 41.39
CA GLN A 812 12.97 0.53 42.81
C GLN A 812 14.16 -0.38 43.09
N ARG A 813 15.21 0.15 43.74
CA ARG A 813 16.19 -0.72 44.39
C ARG A 813 15.42 -1.56 45.41
N THR A 814 15.54 -2.88 45.32
CA THR A 814 15.22 -3.77 46.44
C THR A 814 16.03 -3.31 47.66
N PRO A 815 15.43 -3.26 48.87
CA PRO A 815 16.16 -2.93 50.08
C PRO A 815 17.32 -3.90 50.33
#